data_AF-A0A7S4Q6R6-F1
#
_entry.id   AF-A0A7S4Q6R6-F1
#
_cell.length_a   1.000
_cell.length_b   1.000
_cell.length_c   1.000
_cell.angle_alpha   90.00
_cell.angle_beta   90.00
_cell.angle_gamma   90.00
#
_symmetry.space_group_name_H-M   'P 1'
#
loop_
_entity.id
_entity.type
_entity.pdbx_description
1 polymer ?
#
loop_
_entity_poly.entity_id
_entity_poly.type
_entity_poly.pdbx_seq_one_letter_code
_entity_poly.pdbx_strand_id
1 'polypeptide(L)'
;FLLRVRDDAQTCPDTETPLTAGQSSMAAVLLKGAECPPDRVKAAAIWVEKAQAGSMQWTSSCSESEIEAHRLRRQLKPITTAVKFSLLLLAVFEIPSYCLSDASKCSSGRPDMHGTKMPVLPFTATHALSAFFYLYLAWYQRLRWKSLESASTRNWWHLAGIILVFVALLDIAVSSFNKTGILPFTSFRISRLLRPPVFLCFTRSLRDEAARVARSIPKYADVFASLAITIVFFTWVGLILFMDNEEGTSYFGNWSKSITSLYILFTTANCPDVFVLAYEKNRMYFLFFFAFLVITLYLLSNVLLASVYNAYKDELKAMVKRHYKNQQGAMKQAFELLADDRGLIGLECWVSFFSVLCDPTLSGGGNLEYSSDRAYNKKRASQVFQTLDRDKNEGLDQREFQLVLDVLHHSDVYIPRKAPPNIPKNALTVFLKNLFSEGVFFGGKRLISWEAFVDCVIVVDVTIVFFQTLAFVNGSGSFDVHALDTGHPWFWALLMFSCFYVATVTLKLAVLGPERFWHISPVRNRFDFFNVYGCFMAELACIYYGVCKIRVPPDLLRGVLLLHIMRIVRILHYIQPLKQIATFVVRLASTYYRMGMILVVLFYIYGLLGEQFFGGLIYSTNPDLADTAFAQANYWSMNFNDFNSGMVTLFVIMVVNNWFVITAAFIRAAGTRWAAAFFVSFYLLVNMIVLNILMALIIDCSATVQQELEQEAEEEEDVTKEPSSSTIEYDYEAVLRRLLLEDEDLDVEQLPVRISAAKTQDYGSTKALAKKRASVP
;
A
#
# COMPACT_ATOMS: atom_id res chain seq x y z
N PHE A 1 23.86 16.17 14.95
CA PHE A 1 23.65 17.50 15.56
C PHE A 1 22.15 17.71 15.80
N LEU A 2 21.65 16.85 16.68
CA LEU A 2 20.25 16.55 16.95
C LEU A 2 20.10 16.72 18.45
N LEU A 3 19.15 17.55 18.90
CA LEU A 3 18.41 17.45 20.17
C LEU A 3 17.81 18.82 20.52
N ARG A 4 16.48 18.91 20.46
CA ARG A 4 15.56 19.61 21.38
C ARG A 4 14.17 19.65 20.73
N VAL A 5 13.42 18.58 20.91
CA VAL A 5 11.95 18.67 20.86
C VAL A 5 11.56 19.00 22.29
N ARG A 6 11.18 20.26 22.50
CA ARG A 6 10.67 20.78 23.76
C ARG A 6 9.20 20.37 23.82
N ASP A 7 8.87 19.50 24.76
CA ASP A 7 7.50 19.22 25.19
C ASP A 7 7.02 20.44 25.99
N ASP A 8 6.50 21.46 25.31
CA ASP A 8 5.71 22.50 25.96
C ASP A 8 4.27 22.37 25.47
N ALA A 9 3.44 21.69 26.26
CA ALA A 9 2.01 21.91 26.23
C ALA A 9 1.76 23.31 26.82
N GLN A 10 1.82 24.34 25.97
CA GLN A 10 1.41 25.69 26.34
C GLN A 10 -0.12 25.72 26.42
N THR A 11 -0.63 25.65 27.64
CA THR A 11 -1.93 26.20 28.01
C THR A 11 -1.92 27.70 27.66
N CYS A 12 -2.94 28.16 26.92
CA CYS A 12 -3.15 29.58 26.67
C CYS A 12 -3.39 30.33 28.01
N PRO A 13 -2.97 31.61 28.10
CA PRO A 13 -3.20 32.44 29.29
C PRO A 13 -4.66 32.86 29.39
N ASP A 14 -5.23 32.72 30.59
CA ASP A 14 -6.54 33.24 30.95
C ASP A 14 -6.56 34.76 30.85
N THR A 15 -7.24 35.31 29.85
CA THR A 15 -7.71 36.69 29.89
C THR A 15 -9.14 36.69 30.41
N GLU A 16 -9.28 36.71 31.74
CA GLU A 16 -10.51 37.10 32.40
C GLU A 16 -10.73 38.60 32.19
N THR A 17 -11.79 38.96 31.47
CA THR A 17 -12.45 40.26 31.65
C THR A 17 -13.77 40.01 32.35
N PRO A 18 -14.07 40.70 33.47
CA PRO A 18 -15.28 40.44 34.24
C PRO A 18 -16.47 41.11 33.54
N LEU A 19 -17.36 40.31 32.96
CA LEU A 19 -18.69 40.78 32.59
C LEU A 19 -19.56 40.78 33.85
N THR A 20 -20.00 41.99 34.17
CA THR A 20 -20.84 42.40 35.29
C THR A 20 -22.09 41.55 35.48
N ALA A 21 -22.31 41.13 36.72
CA ALA A 21 -23.55 40.57 37.22
C ALA A 21 -24.72 41.57 37.07
N GLY A 22 -25.83 41.12 36.49
CA GLY A 22 -27.05 41.90 36.43
C GLY A 22 -28.11 41.25 35.56
N GLN A 23 -29.11 40.64 36.21
CA GLN A 23 -30.45 40.35 35.68
C GLN A 23 -30.59 39.25 34.62
N SER A 24 -30.90 38.04 35.08
CA SER A 24 -31.92 37.18 34.45
C SER A 24 -32.31 36.06 35.41
N SER A 25 -33.27 36.36 36.28
CA SER A 25 -34.13 35.36 36.91
C SER A 25 -35.32 35.16 35.97
N MET A 26 -35.75 33.91 35.77
CA MET A 26 -36.87 33.45 34.92
C MET A 26 -36.59 33.33 33.41
N ALA A 27 -35.76 32.34 33.06
CA ALA A 27 -35.93 31.56 31.82
C ALA A 27 -35.53 30.09 32.03
N ALA A 28 -35.81 29.56 33.23
CA ALA A 28 -35.94 28.13 33.45
C ALA A 28 -37.38 27.75 33.08
N VAL A 29 -37.56 26.65 32.34
CA VAL A 29 -38.79 26.21 31.65
C VAL A 29 -38.88 26.67 30.18
N LEU A 30 -38.02 26.06 29.35
CA LEU A 30 -38.30 25.63 27.97
C LEU A 30 -37.06 24.83 27.48
N LEU A 31 -36.89 23.61 27.97
CA LEU A 31 -35.97 22.63 27.38
C LEU A 31 -36.61 22.13 26.07
N LYS A 32 -36.44 22.92 25.00
CA LYS A 32 -36.37 22.43 23.62
C LYS A 32 -34.90 22.61 23.20
N GLY A 33 -34.35 21.56 22.59
CA GLY A 33 -32.92 21.33 22.35
C GLY A 33 -32.12 22.59 22.04
N ALA A 34 -31.06 22.81 22.82
CA ALA A 34 -30.03 23.76 22.43
C ALA A 34 -29.36 23.20 21.17
N GLU A 35 -29.65 23.79 20.01
CA GLU A 35 -29.01 23.42 18.75
C GLU A 35 -27.49 23.51 18.91
N CYS A 36 -26.80 22.39 18.67
CA CYS A 36 -25.35 22.33 18.73
C CYS A 36 -24.75 23.28 17.69
N PRO A 37 -23.91 24.26 18.07
CA PRO A 37 -23.38 25.23 17.13
C PRO A 37 -22.68 24.54 15.95
N PRO A 38 -23.00 24.88 14.70
CA PRO A 38 -22.51 24.15 13.52
C PRO A 38 -20.98 24.14 13.43
N ASP A 39 -20.31 25.15 13.99
CA ASP A 39 -18.84 25.23 13.99
C ASP A 39 -18.18 24.28 14.99
N ARG A 40 -18.81 24.04 16.15
CA ARG A 40 -18.37 23.01 17.11
C ARG A 40 -18.51 21.61 16.52
N VAL A 41 -19.62 21.35 15.82
CA VAL A 41 -19.86 20.08 15.13
C VAL A 41 -18.82 19.82 14.05
N LYS A 42 -18.50 20.83 13.22
CA LYS A 42 -17.44 20.73 12.20
C LYS A 42 -16.07 20.49 12.84
N ALA A 43 -15.74 21.20 13.91
CA ALA A 43 -14.47 21.04 14.62
C ALA A 43 -14.34 19.64 15.26
N ALA A 44 -15.40 19.14 15.89
CA ALA A 44 -15.45 17.79 16.46
C ALA A 44 -15.29 16.71 15.39
N ALA A 45 -15.93 16.86 14.23
CA ALA A 45 -15.75 15.94 13.09
C ALA A 45 -14.29 15.90 12.61
N ILE A 46 -13.59 17.04 12.59
CA ILE A 46 -12.16 17.09 12.27
C ILE A 46 -11.36 16.36 13.36
N TRP A 47 -11.67 16.56 14.65
CA TRP A 47 -10.99 15.84 15.73
C TRP A 47 -11.18 14.32 15.67
N VAL A 48 -12.36 13.83 15.30
CA VAL A 48 -12.58 12.39 15.07
C VAL A 48 -11.77 11.88 13.88
N GLU A 49 -11.72 12.61 12.76
CA GLU A 49 -10.83 12.25 11.64
C GLU A 49 -9.35 12.24 12.06
N LYS A 50 -8.95 13.19 12.92
CA LYS A 50 -7.60 13.26 13.48
C LYS A 50 -7.31 12.12 14.46
N ALA A 51 -8.31 11.67 15.20
CA ALA A 51 -8.23 10.51 16.07
C ALA A 51 -7.98 9.24 15.24
N GLN A 52 -8.72 9.05 14.13
CA GLN A 52 -8.49 7.95 13.19
C GLN A 52 -7.06 7.95 12.62
N ALA A 53 -6.49 9.14 12.40
CA ALA A 53 -5.10 9.29 11.96
C ALA A 53 -4.06 9.22 13.09
N GLY A 54 -4.48 9.07 14.36
CA GLY A 54 -3.63 9.11 15.55
C GLY A 54 -2.80 10.40 15.69
N SER A 55 -3.40 11.54 15.35
CA SER A 55 -2.70 12.82 15.22
C SER A 55 -3.35 13.94 16.03
N MET A 56 -2.64 14.48 17.03
CA MET A 56 -3.09 15.64 17.82
C MET A 56 -2.85 17.01 17.15
N GLN A 57 -2.38 17.04 15.90
CA GLN A 57 -2.07 18.29 15.19
C GLN A 57 -3.34 18.97 14.65
N TRP A 58 -4.03 19.67 15.55
CA TRP A 58 -5.17 20.55 15.28
C TRP A 58 -5.43 21.46 16.50
N THR A 59 -6.14 22.58 16.32
CA THR A 59 -6.55 23.50 17.40
C THR A 59 -8.07 23.58 17.49
N SER A 60 -8.60 23.80 18.69
CA SER A 60 -10.06 23.87 18.96
C SER A 60 -10.68 25.21 18.55
N SER A 61 -9.92 26.31 18.57
CA SER A 61 -10.32 27.63 18.09
C SER A 61 -9.72 27.89 16.70
N CYS A 62 -10.54 27.82 15.65
CA CYS A 62 -10.10 28.08 14.27
C CYS A 62 -10.97 29.15 13.60
N SER A 63 -10.36 29.94 12.72
CA SER A 63 -11.09 30.84 11.83
C SER A 63 -11.79 30.05 10.71
N GLU A 64 -12.90 30.58 10.17
CA GLU A 64 -13.57 29.96 9.00
C GLU A 64 -12.60 29.73 7.83
N SER A 65 -11.65 30.66 7.63
CA SER A 65 -10.64 30.57 6.56
C SER A 65 -9.68 29.38 6.70
N GLU A 66 -9.40 28.93 7.93
CA GLU A 66 -8.57 27.75 8.21
C GLU A 66 -9.34 26.46 7.95
N ILE A 67 -10.63 26.43 8.31
CA ILE A 67 -11.54 25.31 8.04
C ILE A 67 -11.74 25.13 6.53
N GLU A 68 -11.96 26.23 5.81
CA GLU A 68 -12.04 26.23 4.35
C GLU A 68 -10.74 25.75 3.70
N ALA A 69 -9.58 26.25 4.14
CA ALA A 69 -8.29 25.79 3.65
C ALA A 69 -8.06 24.29 3.94
N HIS A 70 -8.49 23.79 5.10
CA HIS A 70 -8.45 22.37 5.44
C HIS A 70 -9.33 21.54 4.51
N ARG A 71 -10.59 21.98 4.27
CA ARG A 71 -11.54 21.31 3.39
C ARG A 71 -11.03 21.25 1.95
N LEU A 72 -10.58 22.39 1.42
CA LEU A 72 -10.00 22.47 0.08
C LEU A 72 -8.79 21.52 -0.05
N ARG A 73 -7.90 21.51 0.95
CA ARG A 73 -6.75 20.59 0.98
C ARG A 73 -7.18 19.12 1.00
N ARG A 74 -8.28 18.77 1.68
CA ARG A 74 -8.83 17.41 1.74
C ARG A 74 -9.42 16.99 0.39
N GLN A 75 -10.19 17.86 -0.25
CA GLN A 75 -10.74 17.61 -1.59
C GLN A 75 -9.64 17.46 -2.65
N LEU A 76 -8.53 18.20 -2.51
CA LEU A 76 -7.39 18.12 -3.43
C LEU A 76 -6.43 16.95 -3.13
N LYS A 77 -6.55 16.27 -1.99
CA LYS A 77 -5.70 15.13 -1.60
C LYS A 77 -5.58 14.03 -2.70
N PRO A 78 -6.66 13.58 -3.37
CA PRO A 78 -6.53 12.62 -4.48
C PRO A 78 -5.72 13.20 -5.65
N ILE A 79 -5.97 14.45 -6.04
CA ILE A 79 -5.23 15.14 -7.11
C ILE A 79 -3.76 15.27 -6.73
N THR A 80 -3.45 15.69 -5.51
CA THR A 80 -2.08 15.78 -5.01
C THR A 80 -1.40 14.41 -4.99
N THR A 81 -2.14 13.35 -4.66
CA THR A 81 -1.62 11.98 -4.71
C THR A 81 -1.27 11.61 -6.14
N ALA A 82 -2.17 11.87 -7.10
CA ALA A 82 -1.90 11.66 -8.53
C ALA A 82 -0.67 12.46 -8.99
N VAL A 83 -0.57 13.76 -8.69
CA VAL A 83 0.58 14.61 -9.05
C VAL A 83 1.91 14.05 -8.53
N LYS A 84 1.94 13.59 -7.27
CA LYS A 84 3.15 13.00 -6.66
C LYS A 84 3.58 11.72 -7.37
N PHE A 85 2.65 10.82 -7.68
CA PHE A 85 2.95 9.58 -8.39
C PHE A 85 3.31 9.85 -9.85
N SER A 86 2.61 10.76 -10.53
CA SER A 86 2.94 11.19 -11.89
C SER A 86 4.34 11.79 -11.98
N LEU A 87 4.78 12.56 -10.97
CA LEU A 87 6.13 13.11 -10.91
C LEU A 87 7.21 12.01 -10.89
N LEU A 88 6.99 10.92 -10.14
CA LEU A 88 7.87 9.76 -10.17
C LEU A 88 7.76 9.02 -11.51
N LEU A 89 6.54 8.82 -12.02
CA LEU A 89 6.28 8.11 -13.27
C LEU A 89 6.95 8.77 -14.48
N LEU A 90 7.21 10.08 -14.44
CA LEU A 90 7.95 10.78 -15.51
C LEU A 90 9.32 10.13 -15.82
N ALA A 91 9.99 9.51 -14.85
CA ALA A 91 11.29 8.85 -15.11
C ALA A 91 11.18 7.68 -16.10
N VAL A 92 10.02 7.02 -16.20
CA VAL A 92 9.76 5.90 -17.13
C VAL A 92 9.79 6.36 -18.58
N PHE A 93 9.37 7.61 -18.84
CA PHE A 93 9.21 8.18 -20.18
C PHE A 93 10.29 9.21 -20.49
N GLU A 94 11.32 9.34 -19.65
CA GLU A 94 12.34 10.36 -19.80
C GLU A 94 13.50 9.89 -20.68
N ILE A 95 14.08 10.85 -21.42
CA ILE A 95 15.32 10.60 -22.15
C ILE A 95 16.47 10.44 -21.14
N PRO A 96 17.28 9.37 -21.23
CA PRO A 96 18.41 9.15 -20.35
C PRO A 96 19.40 10.32 -20.34
N SER A 97 19.93 10.63 -19.17
CA SER A 97 20.75 11.82 -18.93
C SER A 97 22.02 11.85 -19.78
N TYR A 98 22.68 10.70 -19.98
CA TYR A 98 23.92 10.58 -20.75
C TYR A 98 23.76 10.85 -22.25
N CYS A 99 22.54 10.74 -22.80
CA CYS A 99 22.26 10.95 -24.22
C CYS A 99 21.49 12.26 -24.52
N LEU A 100 21.32 13.13 -23.51
CA LEU A 100 20.66 14.43 -23.65
C LEU A 100 21.42 15.42 -24.57
N SER A 101 22.75 15.35 -24.58
CA SER A 101 23.60 16.26 -25.36
C SER A 101 23.76 15.80 -26.81
N ASP A 102 23.68 14.50 -27.06
CA ASP A 102 23.90 13.88 -28.37
C ASP A 102 22.98 12.67 -28.55
N ALA A 103 21.98 12.82 -29.42
CA ALA A 103 20.96 11.81 -29.68
C ALA A 103 21.53 10.54 -30.32
N SER A 104 22.71 10.61 -30.97
CA SER A 104 23.37 9.44 -31.56
C SER A 104 23.85 8.43 -30.51
N LYS A 105 23.99 8.87 -29.25
CA LYS A 105 24.38 8.03 -28.11
C LYS A 105 23.22 7.30 -27.45
N CYS A 106 21.96 7.62 -27.80
CA CYS A 106 20.80 6.97 -27.20
C CYS A 106 20.63 5.54 -27.75
N SER A 107 20.09 4.64 -26.92
CA SER A 107 19.80 3.25 -27.29
C SER A 107 18.84 3.13 -28.49
N SER A 108 17.93 4.09 -28.67
CA SER A 108 17.00 4.12 -29.81
C SER A 108 17.68 4.29 -31.18
N GLY A 109 18.89 4.87 -31.22
CA GLY A 109 19.66 5.09 -32.43
C GLY A 109 20.72 4.01 -32.71
N ARG A 110 20.90 3.04 -31.80
CA ARG A 110 21.98 2.05 -31.85
C ARG A 110 21.46 0.63 -31.64
N PRO A 111 21.53 -0.26 -32.66
CA PRO A 111 20.99 -1.61 -32.56
C PRO A 111 21.75 -2.51 -31.58
N ASP A 112 22.98 -2.14 -31.24
CA ASP A 112 23.84 -2.87 -30.32
C ASP A 112 23.62 -2.49 -28.84
N MET A 113 22.88 -1.40 -28.59
CA MET A 113 22.46 -0.99 -27.25
C MET A 113 21.05 -1.49 -26.95
N HIS A 114 20.94 -2.32 -25.92
CA HIS A 114 19.65 -2.78 -25.44
C HIS A 114 19.05 -1.72 -24.52
N GLY A 115 17.79 -1.36 -24.78
CA GLY A 115 17.00 -0.51 -23.91
C GLY A 115 15.51 -0.74 -24.13
N THR A 116 14.68 -0.15 -23.28
CA THR A 116 13.22 -0.29 -23.43
C THR A 116 12.69 0.47 -24.65
N LYS A 117 11.82 -0.19 -25.41
CA LYS A 117 11.17 0.37 -26.62
C LYS A 117 9.94 1.23 -26.28
N MET A 118 9.85 1.75 -25.06
CA MET A 118 8.73 2.59 -24.64
C MET A 118 8.80 3.98 -25.28
N PRO A 119 7.66 4.64 -25.56
CA PRO A 119 7.66 5.99 -26.10
C PRO A 119 8.25 6.97 -25.09
N VAL A 120 9.30 7.69 -25.49
CA VAL A 120 9.92 8.74 -24.66
C VAL A 120 9.32 10.11 -24.94
N LEU A 121 9.11 10.90 -23.89
CA LEU A 121 8.64 12.26 -23.99
C LEU A 121 9.78 13.20 -24.44
N PRO A 122 9.50 14.22 -25.26
CA PRO A 122 10.46 15.26 -25.57
C PRO A 122 10.98 15.94 -24.30
N PHE A 123 12.25 16.34 -24.31
CA PHE A 123 12.91 16.99 -23.18
C PHE A 123 12.14 18.21 -22.67
N THR A 124 11.68 19.08 -23.58
CA THR A 124 10.92 20.29 -23.24
C THR A 124 9.57 19.97 -22.57
N ALA A 125 8.86 18.96 -23.08
CA ALA A 125 7.58 18.52 -22.52
C ALA A 125 7.76 17.97 -21.10
N THR A 126 8.81 17.17 -20.88
CA THR A 126 9.15 16.61 -19.56
C THR A 126 9.46 17.72 -18.55
N HIS A 127 10.27 18.71 -18.93
CA HIS A 127 10.61 19.83 -18.05
C HIS A 127 9.40 20.71 -17.74
N ALA A 128 8.52 20.96 -18.72
CA ALA A 128 7.27 21.70 -18.51
C ALA A 128 6.33 20.96 -17.54
N LEU A 129 6.13 19.65 -17.73
CA LEU A 129 5.32 18.82 -16.83
C LEU A 129 5.91 18.79 -15.40
N SER A 130 7.23 18.61 -15.29
CA SER A 130 7.92 18.60 -13.99
C SER A 130 7.76 19.94 -13.27
N ALA A 131 7.95 21.06 -13.98
CA ALA A 131 7.76 22.40 -13.42
C ALA A 131 6.32 22.62 -12.95
N PHE A 132 5.33 22.21 -13.75
CA PHE A 132 3.91 22.27 -13.37
C PHE A 132 3.62 21.48 -12.09
N PHE A 133 4.12 20.24 -11.98
CA PHE A 133 3.95 19.43 -10.77
C PHE A 133 4.62 20.06 -9.55
N TYR A 134 5.85 20.58 -9.69
CA TYR A 134 6.55 21.26 -8.59
C TYR A 134 5.85 22.55 -8.15
N LEU A 135 5.35 23.37 -9.07
CA LEU A 135 4.58 24.57 -8.75
C LEU A 135 3.27 24.23 -8.03
N TYR A 136 2.55 23.19 -8.49
CA TYR A 136 1.37 22.69 -7.79
C TYR A 136 1.69 22.22 -6.36
N LEU A 137 2.79 21.47 -6.17
CA LEU A 137 3.21 21.03 -4.85
C LEU A 137 3.61 22.19 -3.93
N ALA A 138 4.28 23.21 -4.45
CA ALA A 138 4.58 24.43 -3.70
C ALA A 138 3.31 25.16 -3.25
N TRP A 139 2.33 25.30 -4.15
CA TRP A 139 1.03 25.89 -3.83
C TRP A 139 0.26 25.06 -2.79
N TYR A 140 0.23 23.73 -2.94
CA TYR A 140 -0.40 22.83 -1.97
C TYR A 140 0.25 22.92 -0.58
N GLN A 141 1.58 23.06 -0.52
CA GLN A 141 2.29 23.26 0.74
C GLN A 141 1.95 24.61 1.40
N ARG A 142 1.74 25.67 0.59
CA ARG A 142 1.23 26.96 1.08
C ARG A 142 -0.19 26.84 1.64
N LEU A 143 -1.09 26.13 0.95
CA LEU A 143 -2.45 25.86 1.44
C LEU A 143 -2.41 25.10 2.78
N ARG A 144 -1.50 24.14 2.92
CA ARG A 144 -1.28 23.42 4.17
C ARG A 144 -0.83 24.34 5.30
N TRP A 145 0.06 25.29 5.03
CA TRP A 145 0.50 26.26 6.03
C TRP A 145 -0.68 27.10 6.52
N LYS A 146 -1.49 27.65 5.60
CA LYS A 146 -2.70 28.41 5.93
C LYS A 146 -3.68 27.59 6.79
N SER A 147 -3.90 26.31 6.46
CA SER A 147 -4.81 25.43 7.22
C SER A 147 -4.31 25.05 8.62
N LEU A 148 -3.06 25.37 8.97
CA LEU A 148 -2.44 25.02 10.25
C LEU A 148 -1.89 26.27 10.92
N GLU A 149 -2.26 27.47 10.50
CA GLU A 149 -1.62 28.72 10.94
C GLU A 149 -1.64 28.87 12.45
N SER A 150 -2.80 28.64 13.08
CA SER A 150 -2.97 28.69 14.55
C SER A 150 -2.37 27.49 15.29
N ALA A 151 -2.11 26.38 14.59
CA ALA A 151 -1.66 25.11 15.17
C ALA A 151 -0.19 24.76 14.88
N SER A 152 0.47 25.51 13.99
CA SER A 152 1.72 25.07 13.35
C SER A 152 2.93 25.38 14.21
N THR A 153 3.37 24.39 15.00
CA THR A 153 4.77 24.29 15.42
C THR A 153 5.66 24.15 14.17
N ARG A 154 6.71 24.96 14.06
CA ARG A 154 7.68 24.99 12.94
C ARG A 154 8.24 23.59 12.63
N ASN A 155 7.60 22.85 11.72
CA ASN A 155 8.04 21.51 11.34
C ASN A 155 9.08 21.59 10.23
N TRP A 156 10.30 21.13 10.52
CA TRP A 156 11.44 21.15 9.60
C TRP A 156 11.14 20.49 8.24
N TRP A 157 10.30 19.45 8.22
CA TRP A 157 9.95 18.74 6.98
C TRP A 157 9.17 19.59 5.97
N HIS A 158 8.38 20.56 6.45
CA HIS A 158 7.67 21.50 5.56
C HIS A 158 8.64 22.49 4.94
N LEU A 159 9.58 23.00 5.73
CA LEU A 159 10.65 23.87 5.25
C LEU A 159 11.54 23.13 4.23
N ALA A 160 11.97 21.91 4.57
CA ALA A 160 12.77 21.07 3.67
C ALA A 160 12.05 20.80 2.34
N GLY A 161 10.74 20.51 2.36
CA GLY A 161 9.95 20.32 1.15
C GLY A 161 9.94 21.54 0.23
N ILE A 162 9.78 22.75 0.79
CA ILE A 162 9.83 24.00 0.02
C ILE A 162 11.23 24.22 -0.59
N ILE A 163 12.28 24.00 0.20
CA ILE A 163 13.67 24.15 -0.27
C ILE A 163 13.95 23.16 -1.41
N LEU A 164 13.58 21.89 -1.27
CA LEU A 164 13.80 20.88 -2.30
C LEU A 164 13.05 21.20 -3.60
N VAL A 165 11.79 21.65 -3.50
CA VAL A 165 11.01 22.08 -4.67
C VAL A 165 11.66 23.30 -5.33
N PHE A 166 12.14 24.26 -4.56
CA PHE A 166 12.84 25.44 -5.09
C PHE A 166 14.14 25.04 -5.82
N VAL A 167 14.96 24.17 -5.24
CA VAL A 167 16.18 23.68 -5.88
C VAL A 167 15.86 22.91 -7.16
N ALA A 168 14.80 22.10 -7.17
CA ALA A 168 14.37 21.38 -8.37
C ALA A 168 13.90 22.33 -9.49
N LEU A 169 13.15 23.39 -9.15
CA LEU A 169 12.73 24.42 -10.10
C LEU A 169 13.94 25.21 -10.64
N LEU A 170 14.92 25.50 -9.78
CA LEU A 170 16.16 26.18 -10.18
C LEU A 170 16.97 25.34 -11.18
N ASP A 171 17.14 24.04 -10.93
CA ASP A 171 17.82 23.14 -11.86
C ASP A 171 17.07 23.03 -13.20
N ILE A 172 15.73 22.99 -13.18
CA ILE A 172 14.90 23.03 -14.39
C ILE A 172 15.14 24.34 -15.17
N ALA A 173 15.19 25.48 -14.49
CA ALA A 173 15.47 26.77 -15.14
C ALA A 173 16.86 26.78 -15.77
N VAL A 174 17.89 26.34 -15.03
CA VAL A 174 19.28 26.23 -15.53
C VAL A 174 19.35 25.29 -16.73
N SER A 175 18.66 24.14 -16.68
CA SER A 175 18.64 23.15 -17.76
C SER A 175 18.03 23.64 -19.06
N SER A 176 17.16 24.66 -19.00
CA SER A 176 16.55 25.28 -20.18
C SER A 176 17.58 26.11 -20.97
N PHE A 177 18.59 26.65 -20.30
CA PHE A 177 19.68 27.41 -20.94
C PHE A 177 20.93 26.56 -21.20
N ASN A 178 21.17 25.54 -20.38
CA ASN A 178 22.35 24.67 -20.47
C ASN A 178 21.94 23.19 -20.54
N LYS A 179 22.03 22.61 -21.74
CA LYS A 179 21.73 21.20 -22.00
C LYS A 179 22.85 20.23 -21.58
N THR A 180 24.09 20.70 -21.40
CA THR A 180 25.24 19.84 -21.07
C THR A 180 25.35 19.49 -19.59
N GLY A 181 24.54 20.10 -18.71
CA GLY A 181 24.50 19.81 -17.27
C GLY A 181 25.31 20.80 -16.42
N ILE A 182 25.32 20.59 -15.10
CA ILE A 182 26.05 21.45 -14.14
C ILE A 182 27.57 21.23 -14.23
N LEU A 183 28.00 20.01 -14.58
CA LEU A 183 29.40 19.65 -14.70
C LEU A 183 29.82 19.67 -16.19
N PRO A 184 30.97 20.28 -16.55
CA PRO A 184 31.37 20.53 -17.93
C PRO A 184 31.61 19.28 -18.79
N PHE A 185 31.63 18.08 -18.21
CA PHE A 185 31.89 16.82 -18.91
C PHE A 185 30.86 15.72 -18.65
N THR A 186 29.82 16.00 -17.84
CA THR A 186 28.77 15.03 -17.53
C THR A 186 27.42 15.72 -17.55
N SER A 187 26.45 15.17 -18.26
CA SER A 187 25.04 15.62 -18.27
C SER A 187 24.32 15.28 -16.96
N PHE A 188 24.94 15.64 -15.83
CA PHE A 188 24.46 15.42 -14.48
C PHE A 188 23.27 16.32 -14.16
N ARG A 189 22.17 15.73 -13.69
CA ARG A 189 20.89 16.42 -13.46
C ARG A 189 20.36 16.14 -12.05
N ILE A 190 20.41 17.18 -11.21
CA ILE A 190 20.01 17.08 -9.80
C ILE A 190 18.47 17.01 -9.67
N SER A 191 17.72 17.69 -10.52
CA SER A 191 16.24 17.71 -10.49
C SER A 191 15.58 16.33 -10.52
N ARG A 192 16.20 15.34 -11.18
CA ARG A 192 15.71 13.95 -11.21
C ARG A 192 15.91 13.26 -9.86
N LEU A 193 17.10 13.39 -9.27
CA LEU A 193 17.46 12.82 -7.97
C LEU A 193 16.66 13.43 -6.80
N LEU A 194 16.14 14.66 -6.96
CA LEU A 194 15.33 15.33 -5.93
C LEU A 194 13.88 14.82 -5.85
N ARG A 195 13.38 14.07 -6.85
CA ARG A 195 11.97 13.61 -6.87
C ARG A 195 11.63 12.71 -5.68
N PRO A 196 12.43 11.70 -5.28
CA PRO A 196 12.09 10.87 -4.13
C PRO A 196 12.14 11.63 -2.79
N PRO A 197 13.14 12.48 -2.49
CA PRO A 197 13.11 13.36 -1.33
C PRO A 197 11.87 14.26 -1.28
N VAL A 198 11.49 14.87 -2.41
CA VAL A 198 10.25 15.66 -2.51
C VAL A 198 9.04 14.76 -2.21
N PHE A 199 8.93 13.60 -2.85
CA PHE A 199 7.84 12.64 -2.62
C PHE A 199 7.69 12.24 -1.14
N LEU A 200 8.81 12.00 -0.44
CA LEU A 200 8.84 11.72 0.99
C LEU A 200 8.36 12.91 1.84
N CYS A 201 8.81 14.14 1.54
CA CYS A 201 8.35 15.35 2.23
C CYS A 201 6.82 15.53 2.18
N PHE A 202 6.19 15.17 1.06
CA PHE A 202 4.75 15.25 0.86
C PHE A 202 3.97 13.97 1.23
N THR A 203 4.63 12.93 1.73
CA THR A 203 4.00 11.66 2.11
C THR A 203 4.41 11.26 3.52
N ARG A 204 3.65 11.76 4.51
CA ARG A 204 3.91 11.57 5.95
C ARG A 204 4.11 10.09 6.34
N SER A 205 3.24 9.19 5.87
CA SER A 205 3.30 7.77 6.23
C SER A 205 4.63 7.13 5.85
N LEU A 206 5.08 7.34 4.62
CA LEU A 206 6.34 6.78 4.11
C LEU A 206 7.56 7.43 4.73
N ARG A 207 7.52 8.74 4.97
CA ARG A 207 8.59 9.44 5.67
C ARG A 207 8.75 8.93 7.10
N ASP A 208 7.64 8.79 7.83
CA ASP A 208 7.68 8.31 9.20
C ASP A 208 8.17 6.85 9.25
N GLU A 209 7.87 6.04 8.23
CA GLU A 209 8.42 4.67 8.06
C GLU A 209 9.91 4.67 7.70
N ALA A 210 10.35 5.48 6.73
CA ALA A 210 11.77 5.60 6.37
C ALA A 210 12.61 6.06 7.58
N ALA A 211 12.09 7.00 8.36
CA ALA A 211 12.73 7.45 9.60
C ALA A 211 12.74 6.36 10.69
N ARG A 212 11.80 5.41 10.70
CA ARG A 212 11.84 4.23 11.59
C ARG A 212 12.96 3.28 11.16
N VAL A 213 13.00 2.92 9.88
CA VAL A 213 14.06 2.07 9.32
C VAL A 213 15.43 2.67 9.63
N ALA A 214 15.64 3.96 9.35
CA ALA A 214 16.91 4.63 9.63
C ALA A 214 17.29 4.65 11.13
N ARG A 215 16.31 4.85 12.03
CA ARG A 215 16.55 4.82 13.48
C ARG A 215 16.80 3.42 14.03
N SER A 216 16.39 2.38 13.32
CA SER A 216 16.65 0.99 13.70
C SER A 216 18.10 0.57 13.40
N ILE A 217 18.74 1.12 12.35
CA ILE A 217 20.07 0.71 11.86
C ILE A 217 21.13 0.63 12.97
N PRO A 218 21.29 1.64 13.86
CA PRO A 218 22.32 1.59 14.89
C PRO A 218 22.15 0.42 15.87
N LYS A 219 20.92 -0.09 16.08
CA LYS A 219 20.63 -1.14 17.07
C LYS A 219 21.18 -2.52 16.67
N TYR A 220 21.49 -2.74 15.40
CA TYR A 220 22.04 -4.01 14.89
C TYR A 220 23.34 -3.82 14.09
N ALA A 221 23.97 -2.66 14.20
CA ALA A 221 25.27 -2.38 13.59
C ALA A 221 26.36 -3.37 14.05
N ASP A 222 26.28 -3.84 15.29
CA ASP A 222 27.23 -4.81 15.87
C ASP A 222 27.22 -6.15 15.12
N VAL A 223 26.07 -6.56 14.57
CA VAL A 223 25.96 -7.80 13.77
C VAL A 223 26.64 -7.63 12.42
N PHE A 224 26.47 -6.47 11.76
CA PHE A 224 27.22 -6.17 10.54
C PHE A 224 28.72 -6.10 10.77
N ALA A 225 29.15 -5.50 11.89
CA ALA A 225 30.55 -5.48 12.28
C ALA A 225 31.08 -6.92 12.48
N SER A 226 30.32 -7.77 13.15
CA SER A 226 30.66 -9.19 13.36
C SER A 226 30.79 -9.96 12.04
N LEU A 227 29.89 -9.72 11.07
CA LEU A 227 29.97 -10.30 9.73
C LEU A 227 31.23 -9.82 8.98
N ALA A 228 31.50 -8.51 9.00
CA ALA A 228 32.68 -7.94 8.34
C ALA A 228 33.99 -8.50 8.94
N ILE A 229 34.08 -8.59 10.27
CA ILE A 229 35.23 -9.17 10.97
C ILE A 229 35.41 -10.64 10.58
N THR A 230 34.32 -11.41 10.51
CA THR A 230 34.36 -12.82 10.11
C THR A 230 34.87 -12.98 8.69
N ILE A 231 34.39 -12.17 7.74
CA ILE A 231 34.86 -12.21 6.34
C ILE A 231 36.35 -11.88 6.28
N VAL A 232 36.82 -10.84 6.99
CA VAL A 232 38.24 -10.45 7.03
C VAL A 232 39.10 -11.56 7.64
N PHE A 233 38.65 -12.18 8.73
CA PHE A 233 39.35 -13.29 9.37
C PHE A 233 39.48 -14.50 8.43
N PHE A 234 38.37 -14.95 7.83
CA PHE A 234 38.41 -16.06 6.87
C PHE A 234 39.18 -15.73 5.60
N THR A 235 39.19 -14.46 5.18
CA THR A 235 40.06 -14.00 4.08
C THR A 235 41.52 -14.22 4.44
N TRP A 236 41.92 -13.82 5.65
CA TRP A 236 43.30 -13.97 6.10
C TRP A 236 43.73 -15.43 6.13
N VAL A 237 42.88 -16.30 6.70
CA VAL A 237 43.13 -17.75 6.74
C VAL A 237 43.15 -18.35 5.33
N GLY A 238 42.20 -17.98 4.47
CA GLY A 238 42.10 -18.49 3.09
C GLY A 238 43.30 -18.09 2.23
N LEU A 239 43.83 -16.88 2.40
CA LEU A 239 45.08 -16.45 1.75
C LEU A 239 46.23 -17.38 2.13
N ILE A 240 46.41 -17.67 3.42
CA ILE A 240 47.50 -18.55 3.88
C ILE A 240 47.32 -19.98 3.35
N LEU A 241 46.09 -20.50 3.30
CA LEU A 241 45.83 -21.88 2.89
C LEU A 241 45.91 -22.11 1.38
N PHE A 242 45.57 -21.11 0.56
CA PHE A 242 45.34 -21.30 -0.87
C PHE A 242 46.26 -20.49 -1.79
N MET A 243 47.05 -19.55 -1.28
CA MET A 243 47.89 -18.67 -2.11
C MET A 243 48.95 -19.44 -2.92
N ASP A 244 49.48 -20.54 -2.40
CA ASP A 244 50.50 -21.36 -3.09
C ASP A 244 49.92 -22.37 -4.10
N ASN A 245 48.58 -22.49 -4.17
CA ASN A 245 47.92 -23.38 -5.11
C ASN A 245 47.59 -22.60 -6.38
N GLU A 246 48.10 -23.02 -7.54
CA GLU A 246 47.82 -22.36 -8.83
C GLU A 246 46.32 -22.10 -9.04
N GLU A 247 45.50 -23.09 -8.71
CA GLU A 247 44.04 -23.01 -8.82
C GLU A 247 43.38 -22.16 -7.72
N GLY A 248 43.99 -22.11 -6.53
CA GLY A 248 43.60 -21.25 -5.41
C GLY A 248 43.86 -19.77 -5.69
N THR A 249 44.87 -19.43 -6.50
CA THR A 249 45.18 -18.03 -6.87
C THR A 249 44.05 -17.34 -7.64
N SER A 250 43.18 -18.10 -8.32
CA SER A 250 42.02 -17.57 -9.06
C SER A 250 41.07 -16.78 -8.16
N TYR A 251 40.76 -17.32 -6.98
CA TYR A 251 39.86 -16.72 -6.00
C TYR A 251 40.60 -16.08 -4.81
N PHE A 252 41.71 -16.70 -4.38
CA PHE A 252 42.48 -16.33 -3.19
C PHE A 252 43.88 -15.74 -3.51
N GLY A 253 44.06 -15.13 -4.69
CA GLY A 253 45.39 -14.60 -5.08
C GLY A 253 45.81 -13.29 -4.40
N ASN A 254 44.86 -12.52 -3.84
CA ASN A 254 45.16 -11.31 -3.07
C ASN A 254 43.98 -10.95 -2.15
N TRP A 255 44.19 -10.01 -1.22
CA TRP A 255 43.16 -9.56 -0.27
C TRP A 255 41.86 -9.13 -0.95
N SER A 256 41.93 -8.32 -2.01
CA SER A 256 40.72 -7.82 -2.68
C SER A 256 39.91 -8.92 -3.35
N LYS A 257 40.56 -9.83 -4.10
CA LYS A 257 39.92 -10.98 -4.74
C LYS A 257 39.36 -11.96 -3.72
N SER A 258 40.10 -12.20 -2.64
CA SER A 258 39.70 -13.13 -1.56
C SER A 258 38.48 -12.61 -0.80
N ILE A 259 38.49 -11.33 -0.39
CA ILE A 259 37.34 -10.68 0.27
C ILE A 259 36.13 -10.72 -0.65
N THR A 260 36.31 -10.40 -1.94
CA THR A 260 35.22 -10.41 -2.91
C THR A 260 34.65 -11.82 -3.08
N SER A 261 35.51 -12.83 -3.21
CA SER A 261 35.09 -14.23 -3.38
C SER A 261 34.34 -14.76 -2.15
N LEU A 262 34.80 -14.45 -0.94
CA LEU A 262 34.12 -14.82 0.30
C LEU A 262 32.85 -14.00 0.54
N TYR A 263 32.81 -12.74 0.14
CA TYR A 263 31.59 -11.93 0.17
C TYR A 263 30.52 -12.50 -0.77
N ILE A 264 30.89 -12.91 -1.99
CA ILE A 264 29.97 -13.59 -2.91
C ILE A 264 29.56 -14.95 -2.32
N LEU A 265 30.46 -15.68 -1.68
CA LEU A 265 30.14 -16.96 -1.02
C LEU A 265 29.21 -16.80 0.18
N PHE A 266 29.31 -15.71 0.94
CA PHE A 266 28.34 -15.38 1.99
C PHE A 266 26.91 -15.28 1.43
N THR A 267 26.78 -14.75 0.21
CA THR A 267 25.50 -14.72 -0.51
C THR A 267 25.14 -16.03 -1.22
N THR A 268 25.99 -17.05 -1.13
CA THR A 268 25.87 -18.37 -1.78
C THR A 268 25.85 -18.37 -3.32
N ALA A 269 26.14 -17.24 -3.95
CA ALA A 269 25.97 -17.07 -5.40
C ALA A 269 27.05 -17.72 -6.27
N ASN A 270 28.24 -18.01 -5.72
CA ASN A 270 29.35 -18.69 -6.41
C ASN A 270 29.64 -20.08 -5.81
N CYS A 271 28.66 -20.69 -5.16
CA CYS A 271 28.72 -22.07 -4.69
C CYS A 271 28.13 -22.99 -5.78
N PRO A 272 28.83 -24.06 -6.23
CA PRO A 272 30.05 -24.64 -5.65
C PRO A 272 31.38 -24.07 -6.20
N ASP A 273 31.35 -23.28 -7.28
CA ASP A 273 32.52 -22.88 -8.08
C ASP A 273 33.75 -22.41 -7.29
N VAL A 274 33.55 -21.63 -6.22
CA VAL A 274 34.66 -21.04 -5.44
C VAL A 274 35.56 -22.06 -4.74
N PHE A 275 35.05 -23.26 -4.42
CA PHE A 275 35.79 -24.26 -3.66
C PHE A 275 36.08 -25.54 -4.44
N VAL A 276 35.44 -25.79 -5.58
CA VAL A 276 35.60 -27.04 -6.34
C VAL A 276 37.07 -27.30 -6.67
N LEU A 277 37.80 -26.30 -7.12
CA LEU A 277 39.23 -26.43 -7.44
C LEU A 277 40.08 -26.82 -6.21
N ALA A 278 39.87 -26.14 -5.08
CA ALA A 278 40.55 -26.51 -3.84
C ALA A 278 40.14 -27.93 -3.38
N TYR A 279 38.88 -28.29 -3.53
CA TYR A 279 38.34 -29.58 -3.14
C TYR A 279 38.92 -30.75 -3.97
N GLU A 280 39.15 -30.53 -5.27
CA GLU A 280 39.80 -31.51 -6.15
C GLU A 280 41.23 -31.80 -5.70
N LYS A 281 41.97 -30.78 -5.25
CA LYS A 281 43.33 -30.95 -4.71
C LYS A 281 43.35 -31.69 -3.38
N ASN A 282 42.49 -31.31 -2.44
CA ASN A 282 42.34 -32.00 -1.16
C ASN A 282 40.91 -31.83 -0.63
N ARG A 283 40.22 -32.96 -0.46
CA ARG A 283 38.84 -32.99 0.04
C ARG A 283 38.68 -32.30 1.40
N MET A 284 39.73 -32.25 2.22
CA MET A 284 39.70 -31.58 3.53
C MET A 284 39.58 -30.06 3.43
N TYR A 285 39.96 -29.43 2.30
CA TYR A 285 39.78 -27.99 2.12
C TYR A 285 38.31 -27.57 2.10
N PHE A 286 37.37 -28.49 1.82
CA PHE A 286 35.94 -28.22 1.99
C PHE A 286 35.58 -27.80 3.42
N LEU A 287 36.29 -28.30 4.44
CA LEU A 287 36.03 -27.94 5.84
C LEU A 287 36.18 -26.43 6.10
N PHE A 288 37.09 -25.76 5.39
CA PHE A 288 37.23 -24.30 5.47
C PHE A 288 35.96 -23.58 4.98
N PHE A 289 35.48 -23.93 3.79
CA PHE A 289 34.29 -23.32 3.20
C PHE A 289 33.01 -23.70 3.94
N PHE A 290 32.92 -24.94 4.40
CA PHE A 290 31.83 -25.42 5.25
C PHE A 290 31.77 -24.64 6.57
N ALA A 291 32.91 -24.46 7.26
CA ALA A 291 32.96 -23.67 8.48
C ALA A 291 32.57 -22.21 8.24
N PHE A 292 33.05 -21.61 7.14
CA PHE A 292 32.66 -20.26 6.74
C PHE A 292 31.15 -20.13 6.53
N LEU A 293 30.53 -21.05 5.78
CA LEU A 293 29.08 -21.04 5.53
C LEU A 293 28.28 -21.29 6.81
N VAL A 294 28.69 -22.22 7.67
CA VAL A 294 28.00 -22.46 8.95
C VAL A 294 27.97 -21.20 9.80
N ILE A 295 29.11 -20.51 9.94
CA ILE A 295 29.20 -19.29 10.74
C ILE A 295 28.46 -18.13 10.07
N THR A 296 28.64 -17.90 8.78
CA THR A 296 28.11 -16.71 8.11
C THR A 296 26.65 -16.85 7.67
N LEU A 297 26.30 -17.95 7.01
CA LEU A 297 24.97 -18.20 6.46
C LEU A 297 23.98 -18.65 7.56
N TYR A 298 24.31 -19.68 8.33
CA TYR A 298 23.34 -20.26 9.28
C TYR A 298 23.32 -19.55 10.63
N LEU A 299 24.46 -19.05 11.10
CA LEU A 299 24.53 -18.33 12.37
C LEU A 299 24.35 -16.82 12.18
N LEU A 300 25.28 -16.13 11.52
CA LEU A 300 25.27 -14.66 11.45
C LEU A 300 24.09 -14.10 10.63
N SER A 301 23.72 -14.69 9.50
CA SER A 301 22.56 -14.21 8.70
C SER A 301 21.24 -14.32 9.48
N ASN A 302 21.03 -15.42 10.21
CA ASN A 302 19.84 -15.61 11.02
C ASN A 302 19.83 -14.72 12.28
N VAL A 303 21.00 -14.50 12.90
CA VAL A 303 21.16 -13.52 13.98
C VAL A 303 20.87 -12.10 13.47
N LEU A 304 21.30 -11.77 12.25
CA LEU A 304 20.99 -10.49 11.61
C LEU A 304 19.47 -10.32 11.46
N LEU A 305 18.77 -11.31 10.89
CA LEU A 305 17.32 -11.30 10.77
C LEU A 305 16.63 -11.08 12.13
N ALA A 306 17.06 -11.81 13.17
CA ALA A 306 16.49 -11.68 14.52
C ALA A 306 16.77 -10.31 15.16
N SER A 307 17.98 -9.78 15.00
CA SER A 307 18.35 -8.45 15.53
C SER A 307 17.56 -7.32 14.87
N VAL A 308 17.39 -7.39 13.55
CA VAL A 308 16.59 -6.44 12.76
C VAL A 308 15.12 -6.52 13.17
N TYR A 309 14.58 -7.74 13.34
CA TYR A 309 13.22 -7.97 13.81
C TYR A 309 12.97 -7.30 15.17
N ASN A 310 13.82 -7.57 16.16
CA ASN A 310 13.66 -7.01 17.51
C ASN A 310 13.77 -5.47 17.50
N ALA A 311 14.76 -4.93 16.80
CA ALA A 311 14.97 -3.49 16.68
C ALA A 311 13.78 -2.77 16.04
N TYR A 312 13.19 -3.37 15.00
CA TYR A 312 12.00 -2.84 14.32
C TYR A 312 10.74 -2.98 15.19
N LYS A 313 10.54 -4.14 15.82
CA LYS A 313 9.38 -4.43 16.67
C LYS A 313 9.28 -3.46 17.85
N ASP A 314 10.39 -3.06 18.45
CA ASP A 314 10.39 -2.08 19.53
C ASP A 314 9.98 -0.68 19.05
N GLU A 315 10.41 -0.26 17.86
CA GLU A 315 9.95 1.00 17.24
C GLU A 315 8.46 0.94 16.86
N LEU A 316 7.98 -0.21 16.38
CA LEU A 316 6.57 -0.43 16.05
C LEU A 316 5.69 -0.33 17.31
N LYS A 317 6.06 -1.00 18.41
CA LYS A 317 5.35 -0.91 19.70
C LYS A 317 5.28 0.52 20.22
N ALA A 318 6.39 1.25 20.19
CA ALA A 318 6.43 2.64 20.63
C ALA A 318 5.51 3.54 19.79
N MET A 319 5.42 3.28 18.48
CA MET A 319 4.53 3.98 17.56
C MET A 319 3.06 3.67 17.83
N VAL A 320 2.67 2.41 17.98
CA VAL A 320 1.28 2.00 18.29
C VAL A 320 0.82 2.63 19.60
N LYS A 321 1.66 2.60 20.64
CA LYS A 321 1.36 3.25 21.93
C LYS A 321 1.13 4.76 21.77
N ARG A 322 1.95 5.44 20.96
CA ARG A 322 1.78 6.87 20.68
C ARG A 322 0.52 7.14 19.86
N HIS A 323 0.23 6.31 18.87
CA HIS A 323 -0.97 6.40 18.04
C HIS A 323 -2.23 6.31 18.90
N TYR A 324 -2.32 5.28 19.76
CA TYR A 324 -3.44 5.09 20.67
C TYR A 324 -3.61 6.26 21.66
N LYS A 325 -2.51 6.75 22.27
CA LYS A 325 -2.56 7.91 23.15
C LYS A 325 -3.10 9.16 22.43
N ASN A 326 -2.65 9.39 21.20
CA ASN A 326 -3.12 10.52 20.38
C ASN A 326 -4.58 10.33 19.94
N GLN A 327 -4.99 9.11 19.61
CA GLN A 327 -6.36 8.77 19.23
C GLN A 327 -7.32 9.08 20.39
N GLN A 328 -7.01 8.60 21.61
CA GLN A 328 -7.80 8.88 22.80
C GLN A 328 -7.85 10.38 23.12
N GLY A 329 -6.71 11.07 23.04
CA GLY A 329 -6.65 12.51 23.26
C GLY A 329 -7.54 13.28 22.27
N ALA A 330 -7.53 12.90 20.99
CA ALA A 330 -8.33 13.54 19.96
C ALA A 330 -9.83 13.22 20.10
N MET A 331 -10.20 11.98 20.46
CA MET A 331 -11.58 11.60 20.77
C MET A 331 -12.12 12.40 21.96
N LYS A 332 -11.30 12.60 23.00
CA LYS A 332 -11.67 13.41 24.17
C LYS A 332 -11.95 14.86 23.76
N GLN A 333 -11.10 15.45 22.92
CA GLN A 333 -11.31 16.81 22.41
C GLN A 333 -12.58 16.91 21.54
N ALA A 334 -12.90 15.89 20.74
CA ALA A 334 -14.15 15.85 20.00
C ALA A 334 -15.37 15.79 20.93
N PHE A 335 -15.29 14.99 21.99
CA PHE A 335 -16.35 14.88 22.99
C PHE A 335 -16.57 16.20 23.74
N GLU A 336 -15.50 16.83 24.23
CA GLU A 336 -15.55 18.11 24.94
C GLU A 336 -16.15 19.25 24.08
N LEU A 337 -16.09 19.16 22.76
CA LEU A 337 -16.72 20.13 21.84
C LEU A 337 -18.22 19.88 21.60
N LEU A 338 -18.67 18.63 21.74
CA LEU A 338 -20.05 18.22 21.47
C LEU A 338 -20.91 18.14 22.74
N ALA A 339 -20.27 17.91 23.88
CA ALA A 339 -20.94 17.79 25.16
C ALA A 339 -21.60 19.11 25.59
N ASP A 340 -22.78 19.00 26.18
CA ASP A 340 -23.47 20.09 26.84
C ASP A 340 -22.87 20.36 28.24
N ASP A 341 -23.43 21.33 28.98
CA ASP A 341 -22.99 21.66 30.35
C ASP A 341 -23.14 20.49 31.34
N ARG A 342 -23.92 19.45 30.99
CA ARG A 342 -24.09 18.22 31.77
C ARG A 342 -23.00 17.19 31.46
N GLY A 343 -22.16 17.45 30.45
CA GLY A 343 -21.17 16.48 29.98
C GLY A 343 -21.77 15.36 29.14
N LEU A 344 -22.91 15.59 28.48
CA LEU A 344 -23.61 14.61 27.64
C LEU A 344 -23.81 15.15 26.22
N ILE A 345 -23.83 14.26 25.22
CA ILE A 345 -24.16 14.63 23.83
C ILE A 345 -25.64 14.33 23.57
N GLY A 346 -26.47 15.36 23.44
CA GLY A 346 -27.90 15.18 23.13
C GLY A 346 -28.16 14.68 21.71
N LEU A 347 -29.35 14.08 21.49
CA LEU A 347 -29.78 13.46 20.22
C LEU A 347 -29.60 14.39 19.01
N GLU A 348 -30.03 15.65 19.10
CA GLU A 348 -29.93 16.60 17.97
C GLU A 348 -28.48 16.93 17.62
N CYS A 349 -27.61 17.11 18.62
CA CYS A 349 -26.18 17.34 18.39
C CYS A 349 -25.53 16.09 17.76
N TRP A 350 -25.88 14.89 18.24
CA TRP A 350 -25.40 13.63 17.67
C TRP A 350 -25.82 13.44 16.22
N VAL A 351 -27.10 13.68 15.88
CA VAL A 351 -27.61 13.54 14.50
C VAL A 351 -26.90 14.53 13.57
N SER A 352 -26.68 15.77 14.02
CA SER A 352 -25.91 16.76 13.27
C SER A 352 -24.47 16.30 13.05
N PHE A 353 -23.78 15.88 14.11
CA PHE A 353 -22.42 15.36 14.07
C PHE A 353 -22.27 14.13 13.16
N PHE A 354 -23.10 13.12 13.33
CA PHE A 354 -23.05 11.88 12.55
C PHE A 354 -23.32 12.14 11.07
N SER A 355 -24.21 13.08 10.74
CA SER A 355 -24.45 13.47 9.35
C SER A 355 -23.23 14.12 8.69
N VAL A 356 -22.50 14.98 9.44
CA VAL A 356 -21.25 15.61 8.98
C VAL A 356 -20.11 14.58 8.88
N LEU A 357 -20.09 13.59 9.77
CA LEU A 357 -19.11 12.50 9.75
C LEU A 357 -19.29 11.61 8.51
N CYS A 358 -20.53 11.27 8.16
CA CYS A 358 -20.86 10.42 7.01
C CYS A 358 -20.62 11.13 5.67
N ASP A 359 -20.89 12.44 5.59
CA ASP A 359 -20.62 13.24 4.38
C ASP A 359 -20.03 14.62 4.71
N PRO A 360 -18.68 14.74 4.61
CA PRO A 360 -17.99 16.01 4.85
C PRO A 360 -18.33 17.11 3.83
N THR A 361 -18.84 16.75 2.64
CA THR A 361 -19.13 17.70 1.56
C THR A 361 -20.44 18.45 1.76
N LEU A 362 -21.38 17.90 2.54
CA LEU A 362 -22.67 18.52 2.91
C LEU A 362 -22.53 19.68 3.93
N SER A 363 -21.31 19.95 4.42
CA SER A 363 -21.05 20.96 5.46
C SER A 363 -20.70 22.36 4.91
N GLY A 364 -20.82 22.57 3.60
CA GLY A 364 -20.69 23.86 2.91
C GLY A 364 -22.05 24.35 2.41
N GLY A 365 -22.41 25.59 2.75
CA GLY A 365 -23.67 26.21 2.41
C GLY A 365 -23.99 26.13 0.92
N GLY A 366 -25.11 25.49 0.61
CA GLY A 366 -25.71 25.40 -0.70
C GLY A 366 -27.09 24.76 -0.57
N ASN A 367 -28.12 25.52 -0.94
CA ASN A 367 -29.55 25.21 -0.84
C ASN A 367 -29.97 23.94 -1.61
N LEU A 368 -29.57 22.74 -1.18
CA LEU A 368 -30.23 21.49 -1.52
C LEU A 368 -30.68 20.79 -0.24
N GLU A 369 -31.73 21.36 0.34
CA GLU A 369 -32.32 20.96 1.62
C GLU A 369 -33.12 19.64 1.57
N TYR A 370 -33.16 18.95 0.43
CA TYR A 370 -33.96 17.74 0.20
C TYR A 370 -33.24 16.67 -0.64
N SER A 371 -32.05 16.20 -0.22
CA SER A 371 -31.49 14.95 -0.77
C SER A 371 -31.95 13.75 0.06
N SER A 372 -32.42 12.69 -0.61
CA SER A 372 -32.80 11.40 0.00
C SER A 372 -31.69 10.82 0.90
N ASP A 373 -30.42 11.13 0.58
CA ASP A 373 -29.26 10.65 1.33
C ASP A 373 -29.15 11.28 2.72
N ARG A 374 -29.55 12.56 2.88
CA ARG A 374 -29.50 13.25 4.18
C ARG A 374 -30.57 12.69 5.12
N ALA A 375 -31.77 12.41 4.60
CA ALA A 375 -32.84 11.78 5.38
C ALA A 375 -32.46 10.36 5.83
N TYR A 376 -31.86 9.58 4.93
CA TYR A 376 -31.33 8.24 5.24
C TYR A 376 -30.27 8.27 6.35
N ASN A 377 -29.26 9.14 6.23
CA ASN A 377 -28.20 9.27 7.25
C ASN A 377 -28.73 9.80 8.60
N LYS A 378 -29.75 10.67 8.60
CA LYS A 378 -30.43 11.11 9.82
C LYS A 378 -31.17 9.96 10.51
N LYS A 379 -31.96 9.17 9.77
CA LYS A 379 -32.68 8.00 10.31
C LYS A 379 -31.70 7.04 11.00
N ARG A 380 -30.60 6.72 10.33
CA ARG A 380 -29.56 5.83 10.87
C ARG A 380 -28.88 6.41 12.11
N ALA A 381 -28.56 7.71 12.11
CA ALA A 381 -27.97 8.37 13.27
C ALA A 381 -28.87 8.24 14.52
N SER A 382 -30.18 8.38 14.35
CA SER A 382 -31.16 8.21 15.43
C SER A 382 -31.25 6.77 15.92
N GLN A 383 -31.26 5.78 15.01
CA GLN A 383 -31.25 4.36 15.39
C GLN A 383 -29.98 3.99 16.18
N VAL A 384 -28.83 4.48 15.72
CA VAL A 384 -27.54 4.31 16.43
C VAL A 384 -27.62 4.94 17.81
N PHE A 385 -28.11 6.19 17.93
CA PHE A 385 -28.26 6.86 19.23
C PHE A 385 -29.14 6.06 20.20
N GLN A 386 -30.31 5.59 19.75
CA GLN A 386 -31.25 4.82 20.59
C GLN A 386 -30.66 3.48 21.04
N THR A 387 -29.77 2.89 20.24
CA THR A 387 -29.08 1.65 20.60
C THR A 387 -27.98 1.90 21.65
N LEU A 388 -27.44 3.12 21.69
CA LEU A 388 -26.32 3.50 22.55
C LEU A 388 -26.76 4.09 23.89
N ASP A 389 -27.80 4.93 23.89
CA ASP A 389 -28.40 5.54 25.08
C ASP A 389 -29.19 4.49 25.88
N ARG A 390 -28.43 3.57 26.49
CA ARG A 390 -28.98 2.40 27.19
C ARG A 390 -29.53 2.78 28.56
N ASP A 391 -28.89 3.74 29.23
CA ASP A 391 -29.35 4.23 30.52
C ASP A 391 -30.53 5.21 30.38
N LYS A 392 -30.91 5.55 29.14
CA LYS A 392 -32.04 6.44 28.80
C LYS A 392 -31.89 7.79 29.47
N ASN A 393 -30.65 8.27 29.57
CA ASN A 393 -30.33 9.56 30.19
C ASN A 393 -30.54 10.74 29.21
N GLU A 394 -31.03 10.46 27.99
CA GLU A 394 -31.26 11.40 26.89
C GLU A 394 -29.98 12.05 26.34
N GLY A 395 -28.84 11.37 26.49
CA GLY A 395 -27.53 11.82 26.04
C GLY A 395 -26.51 10.68 25.90
N LEU A 396 -25.39 10.96 25.24
CA LEU A 396 -24.26 10.02 25.18
C LEU A 396 -23.15 10.48 26.12
N ASP A 397 -22.68 9.59 26.99
CA ASP A 397 -21.51 9.83 27.82
C ASP A 397 -20.19 9.64 27.04
N GLN A 398 -19.06 9.96 27.68
CA GLN A 398 -17.75 9.85 27.02
C GLN A 398 -17.42 8.40 26.62
N ARG A 399 -17.88 7.41 27.38
CA ARG A 399 -17.56 5.99 27.15
C ARG A 399 -18.37 5.45 25.98
N GLU A 400 -19.66 5.75 25.93
CA GLU A 400 -20.57 5.43 24.84
C GLU A 400 -20.09 6.08 23.54
N PHE A 401 -19.72 7.36 23.59
CA PHE A 401 -19.13 8.04 22.44
C PHE A 401 -17.83 7.37 21.96
N GLN A 402 -16.94 6.99 22.88
CA GLN A 402 -15.70 6.29 22.52
C GLN A 402 -15.95 4.90 21.93
N LEU A 403 -16.91 4.15 22.47
CA LEU A 403 -17.27 2.80 22.00
C LEU A 403 -17.75 2.85 20.55
N VAL A 404 -18.62 3.81 20.21
CA VAL A 404 -19.10 4.00 18.84
C VAL A 404 -17.97 4.37 17.90
N LEU A 405 -17.14 5.32 18.31
CA LEU A 405 -16.02 5.73 17.49
C LEU A 405 -15.02 4.59 17.29
N ASP A 406 -14.83 3.71 18.27
CA ASP A 406 -14.00 2.53 18.12
C ASP A 406 -14.58 1.54 17.09
N VAL A 407 -15.90 1.31 17.08
CA VAL A 407 -16.56 0.49 16.05
C VAL A 407 -16.51 1.16 14.67
N LEU A 408 -16.77 2.47 14.59
CA LEU A 408 -16.72 3.23 13.32
C LEU A 408 -15.29 3.34 12.76
N HIS A 409 -14.27 3.26 13.62
CA HIS A 409 -12.87 3.28 13.21
C HIS A 409 -12.33 1.90 12.83
N HIS A 410 -13.09 0.82 13.02
CA HIS A 410 -12.67 -0.51 12.60
C HIS A 410 -12.50 -0.56 11.07
N SER A 411 -11.36 -1.09 10.59
CA SER A 411 -10.98 -1.06 9.17
C SER A 411 -11.95 -1.76 8.23
N ASP A 412 -12.75 -2.68 8.78
CA ASP A 412 -13.63 -3.58 8.04
C ASP A 412 -15.06 -3.04 7.93
N VAL A 413 -15.39 -1.99 8.67
CA VAL A 413 -16.73 -1.40 8.70
C VAL A 413 -16.81 -0.30 7.65
N TYR A 414 -17.47 -0.60 6.53
CA TYR A 414 -17.77 0.38 5.50
C TYR A 414 -19.12 1.05 5.76
N ILE A 415 -19.12 2.37 6.03
CA ILE A 415 -20.37 3.12 6.22
C ILE A 415 -20.86 3.61 4.85
N PRO A 416 -22.01 3.12 4.34
CA PRO A 416 -22.59 3.64 3.12
C PRO A 416 -23.03 5.10 3.33
N ARG A 417 -22.60 5.96 2.41
CA ARG A 417 -22.89 7.41 2.41
C ARG A 417 -24.20 7.71 1.69
N LYS A 418 -24.52 6.93 0.65
CA LYS A 418 -25.70 7.09 -0.19
C LYS A 418 -26.79 6.07 0.14
N ALA A 419 -28.03 6.52 0.05
CA ALA A 419 -29.19 5.67 0.12
C ALA A 419 -29.18 4.62 -1.02
N PRO A 420 -29.81 3.45 -0.82
CA PRO A 420 -29.96 2.46 -1.89
C PRO A 420 -30.70 3.07 -3.08
N PRO A 421 -30.34 2.69 -4.32
CA PRO A 421 -31.07 3.16 -5.48
C PRO A 421 -32.56 2.86 -5.30
N ASN A 422 -33.40 3.88 -5.47
CA ASN A 422 -34.85 3.72 -5.44
C ASN A 422 -35.31 2.99 -6.70
N ILE A 423 -35.22 1.67 -6.66
CA ILE A 423 -35.65 0.80 -7.74
C ILE A 423 -37.18 0.69 -7.67
N PRO A 424 -37.93 0.96 -8.77
CA PRO A 424 -39.37 0.77 -8.76
C PRO A 424 -39.70 -0.67 -8.34
N LYS A 425 -40.63 -0.85 -7.41
CA LYS A 425 -41.05 -2.15 -6.86
C LYS A 425 -41.90 -2.95 -7.87
N ASN A 426 -41.35 -3.18 -9.04
CA ASN A 426 -41.94 -4.02 -10.08
C ASN A 426 -41.64 -5.49 -9.76
N ALA A 427 -42.48 -6.41 -10.23
CA ALA A 427 -42.29 -7.85 -9.99
C ALA A 427 -40.89 -8.34 -10.42
N LEU A 428 -40.36 -7.82 -11.54
CA LEU A 428 -39.03 -8.15 -12.05
C LEU A 428 -37.90 -7.70 -11.12
N THR A 429 -37.97 -6.50 -10.57
CA THR A 429 -36.90 -5.94 -9.73
C THR A 429 -36.89 -6.57 -8.34
N VAL A 430 -38.06 -6.90 -7.80
CA VAL A 430 -38.18 -7.71 -6.58
C VAL A 430 -37.67 -9.13 -6.82
N PHE A 431 -38.04 -9.76 -7.93
CA PHE A 431 -37.51 -11.07 -8.31
C PHE A 431 -36.00 -11.07 -8.43
N LEU A 432 -35.43 -10.09 -9.15
CA LEU A 432 -33.97 -9.98 -9.31
C LEU A 432 -33.27 -9.73 -7.98
N LYS A 433 -33.80 -8.84 -7.13
CA LYS A 433 -33.27 -8.61 -5.78
C LYS A 433 -33.22 -9.94 -5.01
N ASN A 434 -34.33 -10.68 -4.96
CA ASN A 434 -34.43 -11.95 -4.27
C ASN A 434 -33.53 -13.03 -4.90
N LEU A 435 -33.38 -13.04 -6.23
CA LEU A 435 -32.48 -13.95 -6.94
C LEU A 435 -31.01 -13.71 -6.55
N PHE A 436 -30.57 -12.45 -6.48
CA PHE A 436 -29.21 -12.09 -6.10
C PHE A 436 -28.93 -12.25 -4.59
N SER A 437 -29.91 -11.96 -3.72
CA SER A 437 -29.74 -12.06 -2.27
C SER A 437 -29.97 -13.46 -1.72
N GLU A 438 -31.03 -14.13 -2.14
CA GLU A 438 -31.50 -15.38 -1.54
C GLU A 438 -31.20 -16.61 -2.43
N GLY A 439 -31.08 -16.44 -3.75
CA GLY A 439 -30.74 -17.52 -4.70
C GLY A 439 -31.97 -18.22 -5.29
N VAL A 440 -31.78 -19.40 -5.90
CA VAL A 440 -32.89 -20.16 -6.50
C VAL A 440 -33.43 -21.18 -5.49
N PHE A 441 -34.72 -21.07 -5.16
CA PHE A 441 -35.42 -22.01 -4.28
C PHE A 441 -36.27 -22.99 -5.10
N PHE A 442 -36.23 -24.27 -4.71
CA PHE A 442 -37.14 -25.29 -5.21
C PHE A 442 -37.66 -26.12 -4.03
N GLY A 443 -38.97 -26.15 -3.82
CA GLY A 443 -39.58 -26.91 -2.72
C GLY A 443 -39.21 -26.44 -1.30
N GLY A 444 -39.04 -25.11 -1.09
CA GLY A 444 -38.76 -24.54 0.24
C GLY A 444 -37.32 -24.72 0.74
N LYS A 445 -36.42 -25.33 -0.05
CA LYS A 445 -34.99 -25.42 0.23
C LYS A 445 -34.19 -24.63 -0.81
N ARG A 446 -33.13 -23.95 -0.37
CA ARG A 446 -32.18 -23.23 -1.23
C ARG A 446 -31.38 -24.27 -2.01
N LEU A 447 -31.51 -24.32 -3.33
CA LEU A 447 -30.83 -25.34 -4.15
C LEU A 447 -29.41 -24.90 -4.48
N ILE A 448 -29.27 -23.74 -5.12
CA ILE A 448 -27.99 -23.14 -5.53
C ILE A 448 -28.08 -21.63 -5.34
N SER A 449 -27.05 -21.03 -4.74
CA SER A 449 -26.92 -19.57 -4.70
C SER A 449 -26.59 -19.04 -6.10
N TRP A 450 -27.10 -17.86 -6.46
CA TRP A 450 -26.80 -17.24 -7.75
C TRP A 450 -25.29 -17.15 -8.02
N GLU A 451 -24.51 -16.90 -6.97
CA GLU A 451 -23.05 -16.84 -7.06
C GLU A 451 -22.42 -18.19 -7.41
N ALA A 452 -22.87 -19.28 -6.76
CA ALA A 452 -22.37 -20.63 -7.08
C ALA A 452 -22.76 -21.07 -8.50
N PHE A 453 -23.91 -20.62 -9.02
CA PHE A 453 -24.29 -20.86 -10.41
C PHE A 453 -23.32 -20.18 -11.38
N VAL A 454 -23.03 -18.89 -11.18
CA VAL A 454 -22.07 -18.15 -12.02
C VAL A 454 -20.68 -18.80 -11.96
N ASP A 455 -20.27 -19.29 -10.79
CA ASP A 455 -18.98 -19.99 -10.62
C ASP A 455 -18.92 -21.31 -11.40
N CYS A 456 -20.02 -22.06 -11.48
CA CYS A 456 -20.10 -23.25 -12.32
C CYS A 456 -19.95 -22.91 -13.81
N VAL A 457 -20.53 -21.80 -14.27
CA VAL A 457 -20.36 -21.33 -15.66
C VAL A 457 -18.89 -20.96 -15.92
N ILE A 458 -18.18 -20.38 -14.94
CA ILE A 458 -16.74 -20.07 -15.05
C ILE A 458 -15.91 -21.34 -15.21
N VAL A 459 -16.21 -22.40 -14.46
CA VAL A 459 -15.51 -23.69 -14.59
C VAL A 459 -15.66 -24.23 -16.02
N VAL A 460 -16.86 -24.14 -16.60
CA VAL A 460 -17.11 -24.58 -17.99
C VAL A 460 -16.32 -23.73 -18.99
N ASP A 461 -16.38 -22.41 -18.89
CA ASP A 461 -15.65 -21.46 -19.75
C ASP A 461 -14.12 -21.73 -19.71
N VAL A 462 -13.54 -21.82 -18.51
CA VAL A 462 -12.11 -22.09 -18.33
C VAL A 462 -11.73 -23.48 -18.85
N THR A 463 -12.59 -24.47 -18.71
CA THR A 463 -12.37 -25.83 -19.25
C THR A 463 -12.34 -25.81 -20.78
N ILE A 464 -13.25 -25.07 -21.42
CA ILE A 464 -13.25 -24.88 -22.88
C ILE A 464 -11.94 -24.20 -23.31
N VAL A 465 -11.53 -23.13 -22.63
CA VAL A 465 -10.26 -22.44 -22.91
C VAL A 465 -9.05 -23.36 -22.73
N PHE A 466 -9.06 -24.23 -21.73
CA PHE A 466 -8.02 -25.22 -21.51
C PHE A 466 -7.91 -26.21 -22.68
N PHE A 467 -9.02 -26.82 -23.10
CA PHE A 467 -9.03 -27.74 -24.25
C PHE A 467 -8.64 -27.04 -25.55
N GLN A 468 -9.09 -25.81 -25.74
CA GLN A 468 -8.70 -24.97 -26.86
C GLN A 468 -7.17 -24.74 -26.86
N THR A 469 -6.60 -24.38 -25.71
CA THR A 469 -5.14 -24.19 -25.57
C THR A 469 -4.37 -25.49 -25.84
N LEU A 470 -4.88 -26.63 -25.34
CA LEU A 470 -4.27 -27.95 -25.55
C LEU A 470 -4.25 -28.34 -27.03
N ALA A 471 -5.34 -28.10 -27.76
CA ALA A 471 -5.43 -28.36 -29.19
C ALA A 471 -4.42 -27.53 -30.00
N PHE A 472 -4.18 -26.28 -29.58
CA PHE A 472 -3.24 -25.38 -30.28
C PHE A 472 -1.78 -25.69 -30.02
N VAL A 473 -1.42 -26.02 -28.78
CA VAL A 473 -0.05 -26.40 -28.44
C VAL A 473 0.36 -27.68 -29.16
N ASN A 474 -0.55 -28.66 -29.24
CA ASN A 474 -0.28 -29.96 -29.85
C ASN A 474 -0.32 -29.95 -31.39
N GLY A 475 -0.98 -28.97 -32.02
CA GLY A 475 -1.22 -28.97 -33.47
C GLY A 475 -0.04 -28.52 -34.33
N SER A 476 0.89 -27.70 -33.81
CA SER A 476 2.01 -27.18 -34.62
C SER A 476 3.28 -26.78 -33.86
N GLY A 477 3.34 -27.00 -32.54
CA GLY A 477 4.47 -26.54 -31.71
C GLY A 477 4.59 -25.01 -31.61
N SER A 478 3.66 -24.26 -32.21
CA SER A 478 3.55 -22.80 -32.13
C SER A 478 2.10 -22.41 -31.87
N PHE A 479 1.88 -21.27 -31.22
CA PHE A 479 0.52 -20.81 -30.91
C PHE A 479 -0.18 -20.40 -32.22
N ASP A 480 -1.09 -21.24 -32.72
CA ASP A 480 -1.87 -20.93 -33.93
C ASP A 480 -2.96 -19.90 -33.63
N VAL A 481 -2.61 -18.65 -33.87
CA VAL A 481 -3.44 -17.44 -33.70
C VAL A 481 -4.71 -17.51 -34.58
N HIS A 482 -4.70 -18.28 -35.68
CA HIS A 482 -5.79 -18.31 -36.66
C HIS A 482 -7.05 -19.03 -36.15
N ALA A 483 -6.91 -19.98 -35.24
CA ALA A 483 -8.04 -20.74 -34.68
C ALA A 483 -8.85 -19.97 -33.61
N LEU A 484 -8.48 -18.72 -33.39
CA LEU A 484 -9.04 -17.76 -32.45
C LEU A 484 -9.45 -16.46 -33.14
N ASP A 485 -9.28 -16.40 -34.46
CA ASP A 485 -9.77 -15.30 -35.27
C ASP A 485 -11.30 -15.27 -35.23
N THR A 486 -11.85 -14.10 -35.52
CA THR A 486 -13.30 -13.83 -35.60
C THR A 486 -14.05 -14.78 -36.55
N GLY A 487 -13.34 -15.43 -37.47
CA GLY A 487 -13.88 -16.45 -38.37
C GLY A 487 -14.07 -17.84 -37.75
N HIS A 488 -13.51 -18.12 -36.57
CA HIS A 488 -13.56 -19.44 -35.93
C HIS A 488 -14.71 -19.53 -34.90
N PRO A 489 -15.48 -20.63 -34.83
CA PRO A 489 -16.60 -20.78 -33.88
C PRO A 489 -16.21 -20.66 -32.39
N TRP A 490 -14.97 -21.04 -32.05
CA TRP A 490 -14.47 -20.91 -30.68
C TRP A 490 -14.50 -19.46 -30.16
N PHE A 491 -14.20 -18.48 -31.01
CA PHE A 491 -14.26 -17.07 -30.63
C PHE A 491 -15.68 -16.66 -30.19
N TRP A 492 -16.68 -17.08 -30.96
CA TRP A 492 -18.09 -16.77 -30.67
C TRP A 492 -18.61 -17.48 -29.42
N ALA A 493 -18.12 -18.69 -29.13
CA ALA A 493 -18.43 -19.39 -27.89
C ALA A 493 -17.91 -18.62 -26.65
N LEU A 494 -16.67 -18.13 -26.70
CA LEU A 494 -16.09 -17.33 -25.62
C LEU A 494 -16.83 -15.99 -25.44
N LEU A 495 -17.16 -15.32 -26.54
CA LEU A 495 -17.95 -14.08 -26.53
C LEU A 495 -19.32 -14.29 -25.87
N MET A 496 -19.98 -15.42 -26.10
CA MET A 496 -21.26 -15.74 -25.45
C MET A 496 -21.13 -15.80 -23.92
N PHE A 497 -20.08 -16.44 -23.40
CA PHE A 497 -19.79 -16.43 -21.97
C PHE A 497 -19.51 -15.02 -21.45
N SER A 498 -18.66 -14.25 -22.16
CA SER A 498 -18.35 -12.85 -21.79
C SER A 498 -19.60 -11.96 -21.76
N CYS A 499 -20.51 -12.08 -22.72
CA CYS A 499 -21.81 -11.39 -22.71
C CYS A 499 -22.67 -11.75 -21.49
N PHE A 500 -22.73 -13.04 -21.12
CA PHE A 500 -23.43 -13.49 -19.93
C PHE A 500 -22.86 -12.87 -18.65
N TYR A 501 -21.53 -12.79 -18.52
CA TYR A 501 -20.89 -12.19 -17.36
C TYR A 501 -21.09 -10.67 -17.29
N VAL A 502 -20.98 -9.97 -18.41
CA VAL A 502 -21.25 -8.52 -18.47
C VAL A 502 -22.68 -8.24 -18.02
N ALA A 503 -23.66 -9.01 -18.50
CA ALA A 503 -25.05 -8.88 -18.06
C ALA A 503 -25.19 -9.09 -16.55
N THR A 504 -24.56 -10.14 -16.01
CA THR A 504 -24.61 -10.49 -14.59
C THR A 504 -24.01 -9.39 -13.70
N VAL A 505 -22.81 -8.89 -14.03
CA VAL A 505 -22.13 -7.83 -13.27
C VAL A 505 -22.90 -6.50 -13.38
N THR A 506 -23.38 -6.15 -14.58
CA THR A 506 -24.15 -4.92 -14.80
C THR A 506 -25.46 -4.94 -14.01
N LEU A 507 -26.15 -6.08 -13.97
CA LEU A 507 -27.40 -6.22 -13.22
C LEU A 507 -27.17 -6.14 -11.72
N LYS A 508 -26.10 -6.79 -11.21
CA LYS A 508 -25.70 -6.70 -9.81
C LYS A 508 -25.33 -5.26 -9.41
N LEU A 509 -24.64 -4.53 -10.29
CA LEU A 509 -24.31 -3.12 -10.09
C LEU A 509 -25.56 -2.23 -10.04
N ALA A 510 -26.56 -2.51 -10.89
CA ALA A 510 -27.83 -1.79 -10.94
C ALA A 510 -28.69 -2.02 -9.68
N VAL A 511 -28.71 -3.26 -9.14
CA VAL A 511 -29.50 -3.62 -7.96
C VAL A 511 -28.89 -3.08 -6.66
N LEU A 512 -27.58 -3.24 -6.46
CA LEU A 512 -26.91 -2.83 -5.21
C LEU A 512 -26.53 -1.34 -5.20
N GLY A 513 -26.30 -0.76 -6.38
CA GLY A 513 -25.65 0.53 -6.56
C GLY A 513 -24.12 0.42 -6.52
N PRO A 514 -23.41 1.38 -7.15
CA PRO A 514 -21.96 1.31 -7.33
C PRO A 514 -21.18 1.32 -6.01
N GLU A 515 -21.69 2.04 -5.02
CA GLU A 515 -21.03 2.17 -3.71
C GLU A 515 -21.06 0.85 -2.93
N ARG A 516 -22.24 0.26 -2.75
CA ARG A 516 -22.41 -1.04 -2.07
C ARG A 516 -21.71 -2.17 -2.81
N PHE A 517 -21.82 -2.20 -4.15
CA PHE A 517 -21.12 -3.19 -4.97
C PHE A 517 -19.61 -3.22 -4.69
N TRP A 518 -18.98 -2.06 -4.52
CA TRP A 518 -17.54 -1.94 -4.29
C TRP A 518 -17.06 -2.38 -2.90
N HIS A 519 -17.96 -2.42 -1.91
CA HIS A 519 -17.62 -2.59 -0.50
C HIS A 519 -18.16 -3.87 0.17
N ILE A 520 -19.27 -4.46 -0.28
CA ILE A 520 -19.83 -5.70 0.33
C ILE A 520 -18.87 -6.89 0.20
N SER A 521 -18.33 -7.13 -1.00
CA SER A 521 -17.32 -8.17 -1.22
C SER A 521 -16.19 -7.59 -2.07
N PRO A 522 -15.27 -6.83 -1.44
CA PRO A 522 -14.39 -5.90 -2.14
C PRO A 522 -13.42 -6.61 -3.08
N VAL A 523 -12.85 -7.75 -2.68
CA VAL A 523 -11.90 -8.49 -3.54
C VAL A 523 -12.62 -9.09 -4.74
N ARG A 524 -13.72 -9.82 -4.50
CA ARG A 524 -14.47 -10.53 -5.55
C ARG A 524 -15.12 -9.57 -6.56
N ASN A 525 -15.93 -8.62 -6.09
CA ASN A 525 -16.70 -7.75 -6.98
C ASN A 525 -15.80 -6.81 -7.79
N ARG A 526 -14.70 -6.31 -7.21
CA ARG A 526 -13.75 -5.45 -7.94
C ARG A 526 -13.00 -6.25 -9.00
N PHE A 527 -12.53 -7.45 -8.67
CA PHE A 527 -11.89 -8.34 -9.63
C PHE A 527 -12.83 -8.65 -10.80
N ASP A 528 -14.06 -9.06 -10.50
CA ASP A 528 -15.07 -9.37 -11.52
C ASP A 528 -15.35 -8.17 -12.42
N PHE A 529 -15.52 -6.98 -11.85
CA PHE A 529 -15.73 -5.76 -12.63
C PHE A 529 -14.59 -5.54 -13.64
N PHE A 530 -13.34 -5.50 -13.19
CA PHE A 530 -12.21 -5.24 -14.09
C PHE A 530 -11.95 -6.37 -15.08
N ASN A 531 -12.01 -7.63 -14.64
CA ASN A 531 -11.78 -8.78 -15.50
C ASN A 531 -12.89 -8.90 -16.57
N VAL A 532 -14.16 -8.84 -16.18
CA VAL A 532 -15.30 -9.02 -17.11
C VAL A 532 -15.36 -7.91 -18.14
N TYR A 533 -15.33 -6.63 -17.72
CA TYR A 533 -15.35 -5.52 -18.67
C TYR A 533 -14.05 -5.45 -19.49
N GLY A 534 -12.89 -5.75 -18.90
CA GLY A 534 -11.62 -5.80 -19.62
C GLY A 534 -11.61 -6.87 -20.72
N CYS A 535 -12.12 -8.07 -20.42
CA CYS A 535 -12.26 -9.17 -21.37
C CYS A 535 -13.21 -8.80 -22.51
N PHE A 536 -14.39 -8.29 -22.18
CA PHE A 536 -15.38 -7.89 -23.18
C PHE A 536 -14.86 -6.77 -24.10
N MET A 537 -14.16 -5.78 -23.55
CA MET A 537 -13.54 -4.72 -24.36
C MET A 537 -12.44 -5.25 -25.29
N ALA A 538 -11.64 -6.22 -24.82
CA ALA A 538 -10.62 -6.85 -25.66
C ALA A 538 -11.22 -7.69 -26.80
N GLU A 539 -12.31 -8.41 -26.54
CA GLU A 539 -13.07 -9.14 -27.56
C GLU A 539 -13.72 -8.19 -28.57
N LEU A 540 -14.33 -7.09 -28.11
CA LEU A 540 -14.87 -6.05 -29.00
C LEU A 540 -13.79 -5.43 -29.89
N ALA A 541 -12.59 -5.21 -29.35
CA ALA A 541 -11.45 -4.76 -30.15
C ALA A 541 -11.08 -5.80 -31.23
N CYS A 542 -11.07 -7.10 -30.90
CA CYS A 542 -10.84 -8.17 -31.87
C CYS A 542 -11.90 -8.16 -33.00
N ILE A 543 -13.18 -8.01 -32.65
CA ILE A 543 -14.28 -7.89 -33.63
C ILE A 543 -14.07 -6.67 -34.52
N TYR A 544 -13.71 -5.51 -33.93
CA TYR A 544 -13.44 -4.29 -34.69
C TYR A 544 -12.32 -4.50 -35.73
N TYR A 545 -11.19 -5.09 -35.33
CA TYR A 545 -10.10 -5.42 -36.25
C TYR A 545 -10.55 -6.38 -37.37
N GLY A 546 -11.32 -7.42 -37.02
CA GLY A 546 -11.88 -8.38 -37.97
C GLY A 546 -12.83 -7.74 -38.99
N VAL A 547 -13.75 -6.87 -38.54
CA VAL A 547 -14.68 -6.12 -39.39
C VAL A 547 -13.92 -5.17 -40.33
N CYS A 548 -12.87 -4.52 -39.84
CA CYS A 548 -11.99 -3.67 -40.65
C CYS A 548 -11.08 -4.46 -41.60
N LYS A 549 -11.13 -5.80 -41.60
CA LYS A 549 -10.23 -6.69 -42.37
C LYS A 549 -8.74 -6.43 -42.09
N ILE A 550 -8.44 -5.98 -40.87
CA ILE A 550 -7.07 -5.78 -40.38
C ILE A 550 -6.70 -7.01 -39.56
N ARG A 551 -5.47 -7.52 -39.74
CA ARG A 551 -4.97 -8.65 -38.95
C ARG A 551 -4.99 -8.30 -37.47
N VAL A 552 -5.71 -9.10 -36.68
CA VAL A 552 -5.74 -8.96 -35.22
C VAL A 552 -4.33 -9.16 -34.66
N PRO A 553 -3.83 -8.27 -33.79
CA PRO A 553 -2.54 -8.47 -33.14
C PRO A 553 -2.54 -9.76 -32.31
N PRO A 554 -1.53 -10.64 -32.47
CA PRO A 554 -1.50 -11.93 -31.76
C PRO A 554 -1.43 -11.77 -30.24
N ASP A 555 -0.83 -10.67 -29.75
CA ASP A 555 -0.74 -10.39 -28.32
C ASP A 555 -2.08 -9.97 -27.72
N LEU A 556 -2.95 -9.28 -28.48
CA LEU A 556 -4.31 -8.96 -28.04
C LEU A 556 -5.13 -10.24 -27.84
N LEU A 557 -5.00 -11.17 -28.78
CA LEU A 557 -5.68 -12.45 -28.73
C LEU A 557 -5.21 -13.34 -27.56
N ARG A 558 -3.89 -13.38 -27.32
CA ARG A 558 -3.33 -14.01 -26.11
C ARG A 558 -3.84 -13.33 -24.85
N GLY A 559 -3.99 -12.00 -24.87
CA GLY A 559 -4.58 -11.23 -23.78
C GLY A 559 -6.01 -11.64 -23.47
N VAL A 560 -6.86 -11.84 -24.49
CA VAL A 560 -8.23 -12.35 -24.32
C VAL A 560 -8.22 -13.71 -23.61
N LEU A 561 -7.44 -14.67 -24.11
CA LEU A 561 -7.32 -15.99 -23.46
C LEU A 561 -6.86 -15.90 -22.00
N LEU A 562 -5.84 -15.08 -21.72
CA LEU A 562 -5.36 -14.87 -20.37
C LEU A 562 -6.45 -14.28 -19.46
N LEU A 563 -7.27 -13.36 -19.96
CA LEU A 563 -8.38 -12.79 -19.21
C LEU A 563 -9.48 -13.82 -18.89
N HIS A 564 -9.76 -14.77 -19.79
CA HIS A 564 -10.62 -15.92 -19.47
C HIS A 564 -10.00 -16.83 -18.41
N ILE A 565 -8.71 -17.20 -18.56
CA ILE A 565 -8.02 -18.05 -17.58
C ILE A 565 -8.00 -17.38 -16.20
N MET A 566 -7.79 -16.07 -16.14
CA MET A 566 -7.81 -15.29 -14.90
C MET A 566 -9.13 -15.44 -14.13
N ARG A 567 -10.27 -15.76 -14.78
CA ARG A 567 -11.55 -15.99 -14.08
C ARG A 567 -11.46 -17.12 -13.05
N ILE A 568 -10.53 -18.06 -13.20
CA ILE A 568 -10.28 -19.13 -12.21
C ILE A 568 -9.92 -18.58 -10.82
N VAL A 569 -9.38 -17.35 -10.74
CA VAL A 569 -9.05 -16.67 -9.47
C VAL A 569 -10.29 -16.55 -8.58
N ARG A 570 -11.48 -16.42 -9.16
CA ARG A 570 -12.74 -16.36 -8.42
C ARG A 570 -13.05 -17.67 -7.67
N ILE A 571 -12.62 -18.81 -8.21
CA ILE A 571 -12.83 -20.13 -7.61
C ILE A 571 -11.90 -20.36 -6.40
N LEU A 572 -10.76 -19.65 -6.33
CA LEU A 572 -9.79 -19.82 -5.25
C LEU A 572 -10.38 -19.53 -3.86
N HIS A 573 -11.48 -18.77 -3.78
CA HIS A 573 -12.20 -18.52 -2.51
C HIS A 573 -12.84 -19.78 -1.91
N TYR A 574 -13.15 -20.80 -2.72
CA TYR A 574 -13.71 -22.07 -2.22
C TYR A 574 -12.66 -22.97 -1.56
N ILE A 575 -11.38 -22.79 -1.90
CA ILE A 575 -10.29 -23.59 -1.34
C ILE A 575 -9.87 -22.93 -0.03
N GLN A 576 -10.25 -23.52 1.11
CA GLN A 576 -10.01 -22.96 2.45
C GLN A 576 -8.56 -22.49 2.67
N PRO A 577 -7.51 -23.29 2.37
CA PRO A 577 -6.11 -22.83 2.51
C PRO A 577 -5.79 -21.58 1.68
N LEU A 578 -6.31 -21.50 0.45
CA LEU A 578 -6.05 -20.36 -0.44
C LEU A 578 -6.88 -19.13 -0.05
N LYS A 579 -8.11 -19.32 0.44
CA LYS A 579 -8.91 -18.25 1.02
C LYS A 579 -8.21 -17.67 2.25
N GLN A 580 -7.68 -18.50 3.14
CA GLN A 580 -6.89 -18.04 4.28
C GLN A 580 -5.69 -17.23 3.78
N ILE A 581 -4.87 -17.75 2.85
CA ILE A 581 -3.74 -17.02 2.23
C ILE A 581 -4.18 -15.67 1.65
N ALA A 582 -5.29 -15.63 0.90
CA ALA A 582 -5.81 -14.40 0.33
C ALA A 582 -6.24 -13.39 1.42
N THR A 583 -6.90 -13.86 2.48
CA THR A 583 -7.25 -13.03 3.65
C THR A 583 -6.00 -12.51 4.33
N PHE A 584 -4.97 -13.34 4.55
CA PHE A 584 -3.67 -12.92 5.06
C PHE A 584 -3.08 -11.80 4.18
N VAL A 585 -3.00 -12.00 2.87
CA VAL A 585 -2.43 -11.00 1.95
C VAL A 585 -3.21 -9.68 1.99
N VAL A 586 -4.54 -9.72 2.04
CA VAL A 586 -5.40 -8.52 2.08
C VAL A 586 -5.29 -7.79 3.42
N ARG A 587 -5.33 -8.51 4.55
CA ARG A 587 -5.15 -7.93 5.90
C ARG A 587 -3.78 -7.23 5.98
N LEU A 588 -2.75 -7.83 5.39
CA LEU A 588 -1.38 -7.33 5.45
C LEU A 588 -1.01 -6.35 4.34
N ALA A 589 -1.87 -6.18 3.33
CA ALA A 589 -1.63 -5.33 2.17
C ALA A 589 -1.32 -3.88 2.59
N SER A 590 -2.01 -3.34 3.59
CA SER A 590 -1.78 -1.97 4.09
C SER A 590 -0.37 -1.78 4.64
N THR A 591 0.14 -2.78 5.37
CA THR A 591 1.45 -2.75 6.03
C THR A 591 2.56 -3.06 5.04
N TYR A 592 2.37 -4.07 4.18
CA TYR A 592 3.27 -4.37 3.06
C TYR A 592 3.36 -3.22 2.06
N TYR A 593 2.26 -2.51 1.79
CA TYR A 593 2.29 -1.36 0.92
C TYR A 593 3.25 -0.28 1.43
N ARG A 594 3.25 0.01 2.75
CA ARG A 594 4.15 1.02 3.31
C ARG A 594 5.63 0.63 3.15
N MET A 595 5.98 -0.63 3.44
CA MET A 595 7.35 -1.14 3.30
C MET A 595 7.77 -1.31 1.83
N GLY A 596 6.89 -1.86 1.00
CA GLY A 596 7.11 -1.99 -0.43
C GLY A 596 7.31 -0.63 -1.11
N MET A 597 6.63 0.41 -0.66
CA MET A 597 6.87 1.77 -1.16
C MET A 597 8.24 2.33 -0.75
N ILE A 598 8.81 1.94 0.40
CA ILE A 598 10.21 2.27 0.72
C ILE A 598 11.15 1.56 -0.25
N LEU A 599 10.91 0.27 -0.53
CA LEU A 599 11.68 -0.49 -1.51
C LEU A 599 11.63 0.17 -2.89
N VAL A 600 10.45 0.57 -3.37
CA VAL A 600 10.27 1.29 -4.63
C VAL A 600 11.01 2.62 -4.63
N VAL A 601 10.99 3.37 -3.52
CA VAL A 601 11.76 4.63 -3.39
C VAL A 601 13.26 4.38 -3.48
N LEU A 602 13.79 3.33 -2.84
CA LEU A 602 15.20 2.94 -2.95
C LEU A 602 15.55 2.52 -4.38
N PHE A 603 14.73 1.67 -5.00
CA PHE A 603 14.88 1.26 -6.40
C PHE A 603 14.90 2.47 -7.32
N TYR A 604 14.02 3.44 -7.10
CA TYR A 604 13.99 4.67 -7.89
C TYR A 604 15.29 5.47 -7.74
N ILE A 605 15.79 5.64 -6.51
CA ILE A 605 17.05 6.37 -6.26
C ILE A 605 18.22 5.65 -6.94
N TYR A 606 18.35 4.33 -6.74
CA TYR A 606 19.42 3.53 -7.34
C TYR A 606 19.27 3.39 -8.85
N GLY A 607 18.06 3.39 -9.40
CA GLY A 607 17.80 3.35 -10.83
C GLY A 607 18.29 4.61 -11.51
N LEU A 608 17.98 5.79 -10.94
CA LEU A 608 18.50 7.06 -11.43
C LEU A 608 20.02 7.20 -11.25
N LEU A 609 20.56 6.78 -10.10
CA LEU A 609 22.01 6.78 -9.89
C LEU A 609 22.72 5.82 -10.85
N GLY A 610 22.15 4.64 -11.11
CA GLY A 610 22.68 3.67 -12.05
C GLY A 610 22.68 4.20 -13.48
N GLU A 611 21.60 4.85 -13.92
CA GLU A 611 21.55 5.52 -15.22
C GLU A 611 22.62 6.63 -15.32
N GLN A 612 22.80 7.40 -14.25
CA GLN A 612 23.76 8.49 -14.17
C GLN A 612 25.22 8.02 -14.24
N PHE A 613 25.54 6.90 -13.57
CA PHE A 613 26.91 6.39 -13.45
C PHE A 613 27.28 5.40 -14.56
N PHE A 614 26.31 4.60 -15.04
CA PHE A 614 26.57 3.46 -15.91
C PHE A 614 25.81 3.52 -17.24
N GLY A 615 25.07 4.59 -17.51
CA GLY A 615 24.34 4.77 -18.76
C GLY A 615 25.25 4.74 -19.99
N GLY A 616 24.93 3.87 -20.95
CA GLY A 616 25.67 3.73 -22.20
C GLY A 616 26.94 2.88 -22.13
N LEU A 617 27.27 2.30 -20.97
CA LEU A 617 28.49 1.47 -20.82
C LEU A 617 28.30 0.02 -21.31
N ILE A 618 27.08 -0.51 -21.23
CA ILE A 618 26.77 -1.91 -21.59
C ILE A 618 26.10 -1.94 -22.97
N TYR A 619 26.79 -2.52 -23.95
CA TYR A 619 26.33 -2.75 -25.31
C TYR A 619 27.00 -4.00 -25.90
N SER A 620 26.33 -4.66 -26.83
CA SER A 620 26.69 -6.01 -27.32
C SER A 620 28.04 -6.11 -28.03
N THR A 621 28.54 -5.00 -28.59
CA THR A 621 29.82 -4.95 -29.30
C THR A 621 30.98 -4.41 -28.44
N ASN A 622 30.79 -4.31 -27.11
CA ASN A 622 31.80 -3.74 -26.23
C ASN A 622 33.04 -4.65 -26.13
N PRO A 623 34.24 -4.20 -26.59
CA PRO A 623 35.44 -5.03 -26.58
C PRO A 623 35.91 -5.39 -25.17
N ASP A 624 35.65 -4.53 -24.17
CA ASP A 624 36.06 -4.77 -22.78
C ASP A 624 35.26 -5.88 -22.11
N LEU A 625 34.12 -6.26 -22.68
CA LEU A 625 33.21 -7.27 -22.13
C LEU A 625 33.18 -8.57 -22.93
N ALA A 626 33.75 -8.59 -24.14
CA ALA A 626 33.66 -9.72 -25.07
C ALA A 626 34.22 -11.03 -24.49
N ASP A 627 35.21 -10.96 -23.59
CA ASP A 627 35.88 -12.10 -22.95
C ASP A 627 35.23 -12.55 -21.62
N THR A 628 34.13 -11.91 -21.20
CA THR A 628 33.56 -12.10 -19.86
C THR A 628 32.41 -13.12 -19.84
N ALA A 629 32.17 -13.74 -18.67
CA ALA A 629 31.02 -14.60 -18.44
C ALA A 629 29.66 -13.89 -18.69
N PHE A 630 29.63 -12.57 -18.54
CA PHE A 630 28.46 -11.74 -18.84
C PHE A 630 28.09 -11.79 -20.32
N ALA A 631 29.08 -11.67 -21.22
CA ALA A 631 28.87 -11.77 -22.66
C ALA A 631 28.48 -13.19 -23.08
N GLN A 632 29.13 -14.21 -22.50
CA GLN A 632 28.82 -15.62 -22.75
C GLN A 632 27.37 -15.99 -22.36
N ALA A 633 26.87 -15.42 -21.26
CA ALA A 633 25.50 -15.61 -20.80
C ALA A 633 24.45 -14.72 -21.51
N ASN A 634 24.87 -13.88 -22.47
CA ASN A 634 24.00 -12.97 -23.22
C ASN A 634 23.20 -11.98 -22.33
N TYR A 635 23.82 -11.48 -21.26
CA TYR A 635 23.18 -10.60 -20.27
C TYR A 635 23.09 -9.13 -20.67
N TRP A 636 23.24 -8.77 -21.94
CA TRP A 636 23.30 -7.37 -22.42
C TRP A 636 22.07 -6.51 -22.07
N SER A 637 20.92 -7.14 -21.80
CA SER A 637 19.70 -6.47 -21.37
C SER A 637 19.72 -6.06 -19.88
N MET A 638 20.65 -6.60 -19.08
CA MET A 638 20.89 -6.22 -17.69
C MET A 638 21.80 -4.99 -17.66
N ASN A 639 21.23 -3.83 -18.03
CA ASN A 639 21.94 -2.57 -18.16
C ASN A 639 21.22 -1.40 -17.47
N PHE A 640 21.89 -0.24 -17.43
CA PHE A 640 21.32 1.03 -16.97
C PHE A 640 21.22 2.06 -18.12
N ASN A 641 21.00 1.61 -19.36
CA ASN A 641 20.87 2.49 -20.51
C ASN A 641 19.56 3.30 -20.48
N ASP A 642 18.56 2.82 -19.76
CA ASP A 642 17.32 3.54 -19.48
C ASP A 642 16.79 3.16 -18.08
N PHE A 643 15.93 4.02 -17.54
CA PHE A 643 15.38 3.83 -16.20
C PHE A 643 14.69 2.46 -16.04
N ASN A 644 13.94 2.01 -17.04
CA ASN A 644 13.17 0.76 -16.95
C ASN A 644 14.08 -0.48 -16.98
N SER A 645 15.07 -0.51 -17.86
CA SER A 645 16.11 -1.56 -17.89
C SER A 645 16.90 -1.57 -16.56
N GLY A 646 17.18 -0.40 -16.00
CA GLY A 646 17.81 -0.25 -14.69
C GLY A 646 16.97 -0.85 -13.56
N MET A 647 15.65 -0.65 -13.56
CA MET A 647 14.75 -1.24 -12.57
C MET A 647 14.74 -2.77 -12.61
N VAL A 648 14.77 -3.37 -13.81
CA VAL A 648 14.88 -4.84 -13.97
C VAL A 648 16.25 -5.33 -13.50
N THR A 649 17.32 -4.63 -13.84
CA THR A 649 18.69 -4.97 -13.40
C THR A 649 18.81 -4.95 -11.88
N LEU A 650 18.25 -3.92 -11.22
CA LEU A 650 18.20 -3.84 -9.76
C LEU A 650 17.37 -4.97 -9.14
N PHE A 651 16.25 -5.35 -9.77
CA PHE A 651 15.46 -6.50 -9.33
C PHE A 651 16.27 -7.81 -9.40
N VAL A 652 16.98 -8.05 -10.50
CA VAL A 652 17.83 -9.26 -10.64
C VAL A 652 18.95 -9.28 -9.61
N ILE A 653 19.59 -8.13 -9.35
CA ILE A 653 20.61 -8.01 -8.30
C ILE A 653 20.02 -8.22 -6.90
N MET A 654 18.79 -7.72 -6.65
CA MET A 654 18.06 -7.93 -5.39
C MET A 654 17.77 -9.42 -5.16
N VAL A 655 17.47 -10.20 -6.21
CA VAL A 655 17.25 -11.66 -6.12
C VAL A 655 18.53 -12.42 -5.77
N VAL A 656 19.72 -11.80 -5.87
CA VAL A 656 21.03 -12.35 -5.47
C VAL A 656 21.54 -13.49 -6.37
N ASN A 657 20.76 -14.01 -7.31
CA ASN A 657 21.29 -15.02 -8.24
C ASN A 657 22.17 -14.37 -9.33
N ASN A 658 23.36 -14.94 -9.60
CA ASN A 658 24.34 -14.46 -10.60
C ASN A 658 24.69 -12.96 -10.52
N TRP A 659 24.43 -12.30 -9.39
CA TRP A 659 24.60 -10.85 -9.24
C TRP A 659 26.05 -10.40 -9.46
N PHE A 660 27.01 -11.24 -9.07
CA PHE A 660 28.44 -10.94 -9.19
C PHE A 660 28.91 -10.89 -10.65
N VAL A 661 28.28 -11.66 -11.57
CA VAL A 661 28.58 -11.64 -13.01
C VAL A 661 28.20 -10.28 -13.60
N ILE A 662 26.99 -9.81 -13.26
CA ILE A 662 26.48 -8.49 -13.68
C ILE A 662 27.36 -7.38 -13.10
N THR A 663 27.65 -7.46 -11.80
CA THR A 663 28.44 -6.45 -11.09
C THR A 663 29.88 -6.36 -11.60
N ALA A 664 30.51 -7.50 -11.88
CA ALA A 664 31.85 -7.55 -12.46
C ALA A 664 31.92 -6.90 -13.85
N ALA A 665 30.89 -7.09 -14.69
CA ALA A 665 30.78 -6.44 -15.99
C ALA A 665 30.72 -4.91 -15.84
N PHE A 666 29.92 -4.38 -14.90
CA PHE A 666 29.87 -2.93 -14.65
C PHE A 666 31.18 -2.37 -14.11
N ILE A 667 31.84 -3.07 -13.17
CA ILE A 667 33.13 -2.64 -12.64
C ILE A 667 34.18 -2.57 -13.75
N ARG A 668 34.17 -3.56 -14.66
CA ARG A 668 35.09 -3.60 -15.80
C ARG A 668 34.78 -2.50 -16.82
N ALA A 669 33.52 -2.35 -17.22
CA ALA A 669 33.10 -1.33 -18.18
C ALA A 669 33.27 0.11 -17.66
N ALA A 670 33.15 0.34 -16.35
CA ALA A 670 33.39 1.64 -15.73
C ALA A 670 34.89 1.95 -15.56
N GLY A 671 35.78 0.96 -15.72
CA GLY A 671 37.23 1.11 -15.54
C GLY A 671 37.68 1.43 -14.11
N THR A 672 36.77 1.43 -13.12
CA THR A 672 37.07 1.84 -11.74
C THR A 672 36.47 0.88 -10.71
N ARG A 673 37.26 0.57 -9.67
CA ARG A 673 36.81 -0.32 -8.58
C ARG A 673 35.74 0.33 -7.68
N TRP A 674 35.66 1.66 -7.67
CA TRP A 674 34.64 2.40 -6.91
C TRP A 674 33.22 2.11 -7.38
N ALA A 675 33.02 1.62 -8.61
CA ALA A 675 31.74 1.11 -9.07
C ALA A 675 31.18 0.00 -8.16
N ALA A 676 32.04 -0.80 -7.51
CA ALA A 676 31.61 -1.83 -6.57
C ALA A 676 30.85 -1.25 -5.36
N ALA A 677 31.18 -0.02 -4.94
CA ALA A 677 30.52 0.61 -3.79
C ALA A 677 29.01 0.79 -4.03
N PHE A 678 28.58 1.06 -5.27
CA PHE A 678 27.18 1.17 -5.65
C PHE A 678 26.42 -0.15 -5.41
N PHE A 679 26.99 -1.28 -5.86
CA PHE A 679 26.34 -2.59 -5.73
C PHE A 679 26.37 -3.10 -4.29
N VAL A 680 27.47 -2.88 -3.57
CA VAL A 680 27.58 -3.22 -2.15
C VAL A 680 26.61 -2.40 -1.31
N SER A 681 26.50 -1.08 -1.56
CA SER A 681 25.56 -0.24 -0.83
C SER A 681 24.11 -0.59 -1.13
N PHE A 682 23.79 -0.97 -2.38
CA PHE A 682 22.46 -1.46 -2.75
C PHE A 682 22.13 -2.75 -1.99
N TYR A 683 23.03 -3.74 -1.99
CA TYR A 683 22.84 -5.00 -1.28
C TYR A 683 22.63 -4.79 0.22
N LEU A 684 23.44 -3.92 0.86
CA LEU A 684 23.30 -3.62 2.28
C LEU A 684 21.95 -2.96 2.60
N LEU A 685 21.54 -1.95 1.84
CA LEU A 685 20.28 -1.23 2.11
C LEU A 685 19.04 -2.06 1.78
N VAL A 686 19.06 -2.77 0.65
CA VAL A 686 17.88 -3.51 0.19
C VAL A 686 17.83 -4.89 0.81
N ASN A 687 18.84 -5.73 0.59
CA ASN A 687 18.78 -7.14 0.96
C ASN A 687 19.01 -7.35 2.46
N MET A 688 19.99 -6.66 3.04
CA MET A 688 20.30 -6.86 4.46
C MET A 688 19.42 -6.06 5.42
N ILE A 689 18.86 -4.92 4.97
CA ILE A 689 18.01 -4.07 5.80
C ILE A 689 16.53 -4.22 5.40
N VAL A 690 16.13 -3.73 4.23
CA VAL A 690 14.70 -3.61 3.88
C VAL A 690 14.02 -4.98 3.73
N LEU A 691 14.62 -5.94 3.04
CA LEU A 691 14.03 -7.28 2.88
C LEU A 691 13.98 -8.03 4.22
N ASN A 692 14.99 -7.90 5.08
CA ASN A 692 14.97 -8.50 6.42
C ASN A 692 13.88 -7.89 7.30
N ILE A 693 13.65 -6.56 7.24
CA ILE A 693 12.52 -5.92 7.92
C ILE A 693 11.18 -6.41 7.35
N LEU A 694 11.08 -6.59 6.03
CA LEU A 694 9.87 -7.10 5.39
C LEU A 694 9.58 -8.55 5.83
N MET A 695 10.59 -9.43 5.83
CA MET A 695 10.45 -10.81 6.32
C MET A 695 10.06 -10.86 7.79
N ALA A 696 10.71 -10.04 8.62
CA ALA A 696 10.38 -9.86 10.02
C ALA A 696 8.89 -9.50 10.22
N LEU A 697 8.39 -8.55 9.42
CA LEU A 697 6.99 -8.14 9.46
C LEU A 697 6.05 -9.27 8.97
N ILE A 698 6.40 -9.96 7.88
CA ILE A 698 5.61 -11.09 7.36
C ILE A 698 5.41 -12.13 8.46
N ILE A 699 6.48 -12.49 9.17
CA ILE A 699 6.44 -13.49 10.24
C ILE A 699 5.51 -13.03 11.38
N ASP A 700 5.68 -11.80 11.89
CA ASP A 700 4.85 -11.28 13.00
C ASP A 700 3.36 -11.27 12.62
N CYS A 701 3.08 -10.75 11.42
CA CYS A 701 1.74 -10.65 10.89
C CYS A 701 1.08 -12.02 10.64
N SER A 702 1.83 -12.97 10.08
CA SER A 702 1.35 -14.34 9.85
C SER A 702 1.05 -15.04 11.17
N ALA A 703 1.90 -14.84 12.18
CA ALA A 703 1.69 -15.40 13.51
C ALA A 703 0.45 -14.81 14.20
N THR A 704 0.23 -13.50 14.10
CA THR A 704 -0.99 -12.86 14.64
C THR A 704 -2.24 -13.40 13.97
N VAL A 705 -2.29 -13.38 12.63
CA VAL A 705 -3.52 -13.78 11.92
C VAL A 705 -3.77 -15.27 12.07
N GLN A 706 -2.73 -16.10 12.19
CA GLN A 706 -2.88 -17.52 12.52
C GLN A 706 -3.52 -17.71 13.90
N GLN A 707 -3.10 -16.93 14.90
CA GLN A 707 -3.72 -16.95 16.23
C GLN A 707 -5.18 -16.48 16.20
N GLU A 708 -5.52 -15.48 15.38
CA GLU A 708 -6.90 -15.02 15.20
C GLU A 708 -7.77 -16.11 14.55
N LEU A 709 -7.27 -16.78 13.51
CA LEU A 709 -8.01 -17.85 12.84
C LEU A 709 -8.21 -19.07 13.74
N GLU A 710 -7.23 -19.39 14.58
CA GLU A 710 -7.36 -20.44 15.61
C GLU A 710 -8.43 -20.07 16.65
N GLN A 711 -8.46 -18.80 17.09
CA GLN A 711 -9.50 -18.30 17.99
C GLN A 711 -10.90 -18.32 17.35
N GLU A 712 -11.02 -17.86 16.09
CA GLU A 712 -12.29 -17.89 15.35
C GLU A 712 -12.80 -19.34 15.19
N ALA A 713 -11.91 -20.31 14.93
CA ALA A 713 -12.28 -21.72 14.83
C ALA A 713 -12.73 -22.32 16.17
N GLU A 714 -12.06 -21.98 17.27
CA GLU A 714 -12.47 -22.37 18.63
C GLU A 714 -13.86 -21.80 18.99
N GLU A 715 -14.13 -20.53 18.61
CA GLU A 715 -15.44 -19.90 18.80
C GLU A 715 -16.56 -20.59 17.98
N GLU A 716 -16.29 -20.95 16.71
CA GLU A 716 -17.26 -21.70 15.87
C GLU A 716 -17.57 -23.10 16.43
N GLU A 717 -16.58 -23.80 17.00
CA GLU A 717 -16.79 -25.08 17.67
C GLU A 717 -17.61 -24.95 18.97
N ASP A 718 -17.53 -23.82 19.67
CA ASP A 718 -18.32 -23.60 20.89
C ASP A 718 -19.77 -23.19 20.58
N VAL A 719 -20.00 -22.48 19.47
CA VAL A 719 -21.36 -22.13 18.98
C VAL A 719 -22.13 -23.34 18.47
N THR A 720 -21.45 -24.38 17.97
CA THR A 720 -22.10 -25.61 17.49
C THR A 720 -22.47 -26.61 18.58
N LYS A 721 -22.01 -26.41 19.82
CA LYS A 721 -22.52 -27.13 21.00
C LYS A 721 -23.86 -26.52 21.41
N GLU A 722 -24.86 -27.36 21.71
CA GLU A 722 -26.18 -26.87 22.14
C GLU A 722 -26.03 -25.87 23.30
N PRO A 723 -26.76 -24.73 23.26
CA PRO A 723 -26.61 -23.69 24.27
C PRO A 723 -27.08 -24.22 25.62
N SER A 724 -26.14 -24.51 26.52
CA SER A 724 -26.47 -24.59 27.95
C SER A 724 -27.06 -23.23 28.36
N SER A 725 -28.10 -23.25 29.20
CA SER A 725 -29.03 -22.14 29.48
C SER A 725 -28.45 -20.92 30.19
N SER A 726 -27.22 -20.50 29.89
CA SER A 726 -26.59 -19.28 30.38
C SER A 726 -26.65 -18.21 29.29
N THR A 727 -27.46 -17.19 29.57
CA THR A 727 -27.48 -15.82 29.04
C THR A 727 -26.57 -15.56 27.82
N ILE A 728 -27.19 -15.44 26.63
CA ILE A 728 -26.51 -15.00 25.41
C ILE A 728 -26.06 -13.55 25.62
N GLU A 729 -24.77 -13.36 25.86
CA GLU A 729 -24.13 -12.05 25.88
C GLU A 729 -24.01 -11.58 24.42
N TYR A 730 -24.95 -10.74 23.97
CA TYR A 730 -24.85 -10.14 22.64
C TYR A 730 -23.68 -9.16 22.62
N ASP A 731 -22.73 -9.41 21.75
CA ASP A 731 -21.65 -8.47 21.46
C ASP A 731 -22.25 -7.16 20.90
N TYR A 732 -22.17 -6.09 21.67
CA TYR A 732 -22.63 -4.75 21.29
C TYR A 732 -22.02 -4.30 19.96
N GLU A 733 -20.78 -4.72 19.69
CA GLU A 733 -20.12 -4.42 18.41
C GLU A 733 -20.84 -5.10 17.24
N ALA A 734 -21.32 -6.34 17.42
CA ALA A 734 -22.06 -7.07 16.39
C ALA A 734 -23.41 -6.41 16.08
N VAL A 735 -24.12 -5.93 17.10
CA VAL A 735 -25.40 -5.20 16.92
C VAL A 735 -25.16 -3.87 16.19
N LEU A 736 -24.14 -3.11 16.60
CA LEU A 736 -23.79 -1.84 15.95
C LEU A 736 -23.35 -2.06 14.49
N ARG A 737 -22.60 -3.14 14.21
CA ARG A 737 -22.20 -3.51 12.84
C ARG A 737 -23.41 -3.80 11.97
N ARG A 738 -24.40 -4.58 12.44
CA ARG A 738 -25.62 -4.87 11.67
C ARG A 738 -26.41 -3.60 11.36
N LEU A 739 -26.61 -2.74 12.37
CA LEU A 739 -27.29 -1.44 12.21
C LEU A 739 -26.59 -0.50 11.22
N LEU A 740 -25.25 -0.51 11.19
CA LEU A 740 -24.46 0.35 10.32
C LEU A 740 -24.32 -0.19 8.89
N LEU A 741 -24.41 -1.52 8.69
CA LEU A 741 -24.06 -2.20 7.43
C LEU A 741 -25.26 -2.80 6.68
N GLU A 742 -26.22 -3.38 7.37
CA GLU A 742 -27.28 -4.21 6.75
C GLU A 742 -28.60 -3.44 6.54
N ASP A 743 -28.70 -2.20 7.03
CA ASP A 743 -29.92 -1.38 6.99
C ASP A 743 -31.16 -2.12 7.54
N GLU A 744 -30.97 -3.09 8.45
CA GLU A 744 -32.08 -3.76 9.12
C GLU A 744 -32.78 -2.77 10.06
N ASP A 745 -34.07 -2.56 9.82
CA ASP A 745 -34.97 -1.92 10.78
C ASP A 745 -35.17 -2.90 11.94
N LEU A 746 -34.21 -2.94 12.86
CA LEU A 746 -34.31 -3.71 14.11
C LEU A 746 -35.27 -2.96 15.05
N ASP A 747 -36.36 -3.63 15.43
CA ASP A 747 -37.17 -3.22 16.58
C ASP A 747 -36.30 -3.36 17.83
N VAL A 748 -35.73 -2.24 18.29
CA VAL A 748 -34.83 -2.18 19.45
C VAL A 748 -35.50 -2.76 20.72
N GLU A 749 -36.83 -2.70 20.79
CA GLU A 749 -37.63 -3.30 21.87
C GLU A 749 -37.68 -4.83 21.86
N GLN A 750 -37.38 -5.49 20.74
CA GLN A 750 -37.37 -6.95 20.61
C GLN A 750 -35.98 -7.57 20.85
N LEU A 751 -34.94 -6.75 21.05
CA LEU A 751 -33.63 -7.25 21.46
C LEU A 751 -33.73 -7.79 22.90
N PRO A 752 -33.38 -9.06 23.17
CA PRO A 752 -33.50 -9.64 24.51
C PRO A 752 -32.42 -9.07 25.43
N VAL A 753 -32.73 -7.97 26.14
CA VAL A 753 -31.77 -7.30 27.04
C VAL A 753 -31.93 -7.79 28.49
N ARG A 754 -31.03 -8.69 28.92
CA ARG A 754 -30.52 -8.74 30.30
C ARG A 754 -29.05 -9.12 30.29
N ILE A 755 -28.17 -8.12 30.29
CA ILE A 755 -26.73 -8.30 30.49
C ILE A 755 -26.39 -7.86 31.91
N SER A 756 -25.97 -8.84 32.72
CA SER A 756 -25.57 -8.68 34.13
C SER A 756 -24.28 -7.88 34.26
N ALA A 757 -24.19 -7.03 35.29
CA ALA A 757 -23.03 -6.24 35.68
C ALA A 757 -21.85 -7.07 36.24
N ALA A 758 -21.64 -8.30 35.77
CA ALA A 758 -20.74 -9.26 36.38
C ALA A 758 -19.54 -9.63 35.48
N LYS A 759 -18.76 -8.62 35.11
CA LYS A 759 -17.29 -8.71 34.91
C LYS A 759 -16.69 -7.31 34.72
N THR A 760 -16.90 -6.46 35.71
CA THR A 760 -15.97 -5.37 36.05
C THR A 760 -14.67 -5.98 36.60
N GLN A 761 -13.99 -6.79 35.80
CA GLN A 761 -12.58 -7.11 36.01
C GLN A 761 -11.77 -6.26 35.04
N ASP A 762 -11.44 -5.07 35.53
CA ASP A 762 -10.21 -4.37 35.23
C ASP A 762 -9.82 -4.26 33.74
N TYR A 763 -10.69 -3.63 32.94
CA TYR A 763 -10.28 -2.91 31.72
C TYR A 763 -9.42 -1.65 32.05
N GLY A 764 -8.91 -1.53 33.29
CA GLY A 764 -7.88 -0.58 33.70
C GLY A 764 -6.45 -1.04 33.39
N SER A 765 -6.26 -2.30 32.97
CA SER A 765 -5.00 -2.76 32.41
C SER A 765 -4.85 -2.23 30.97
N THR A 766 -4.32 -1.02 30.87
CA THR A 766 -3.67 -0.45 29.67
C THR A 766 -2.69 -1.40 28.97
N LYS A 767 -2.36 -2.56 29.54
CA LYS A 767 -1.57 -3.63 28.93
C LYS A 767 -2.39 -4.67 28.15
N ALA A 768 -3.64 -4.98 28.50
CA ALA A 768 -4.38 -6.09 27.84
C ALA A 768 -4.99 -5.65 26.50
N LEU A 769 -5.62 -4.49 26.45
CA LEU A 769 -6.14 -3.89 25.21
C LEU A 769 -5.01 -3.39 24.31
N ALA A 770 -3.92 -2.88 24.90
CA ALA A 770 -2.69 -2.61 24.16
C ALA A 770 -1.98 -3.89 23.72
N LYS A 771 -2.19 -5.06 24.36
CA LYS A 771 -1.65 -6.35 23.89
C LYS A 771 -2.50 -6.93 22.76
N LYS A 772 -3.83 -6.75 22.80
CA LYS A 772 -4.78 -7.13 21.72
C LYS A 772 -4.74 -6.16 20.52
N ARG A 773 -4.36 -4.88 20.73
CA ARG A 773 -4.13 -3.88 19.66
C ARG A 773 -2.66 -3.73 19.23
N ALA A 774 -1.67 -4.12 20.05
CA ALA A 774 -0.27 -4.20 19.61
C ALA A 774 0.08 -5.54 18.96
N SER A 775 -0.82 -6.52 19.00
CA SER A 775 -0.73 -7.73 18.19
C SER A 775 -1.18 -7.51 16.74
N VAL A 776 -1.96 -6.46 16.45
CA VAL A 776 -2.47 -6.16 15.11
C VAL A 776 -1.76 -4.91 14.52
N PRO A 777 -0.84 -5.07 13.56
CA PRO A 777 -0.06 -3.97 12.96
C PRO A 777 -0.75 -3.16 11.85
#